data_AF-A0A1A8UCE5-F1
#
_entry.id   AF-A0A1A8UCE5-F1
#
_cell.length_a   1.000
_cell.length_b   1.000
_cell.length_c   1.000
_cell.angle_alpha   90.00
_cell.angle_beta   90.00
_cell.angle_gamma   90.00
#
_symmetry.space_group_name_H-M   'P 1'
#
loop_
_entity.id
_entity.type
_entity.pdbx_description
1 polymer ?
#
loop_
_entity_poly.entity_id
_entity_poly.type
_entity_poly.pdbx_seq_one_letter_code
_entity_poly.pdbx_strand_id
1 'polypeptide(L)'
;MDLPDPQWQQYVALKWNDLNPELKEKFTSLLEIDDVFKFALNLTNQNELDFLQSVSIGHLVEKDPEEAAKSRERGNSSFKAKHYKAAALHYSQGICLAPQSSEQLCLCYANRSAALYHLQSYQECLGDINKALDSDYPTHLSHKLLDRRSLCLNHLAGRENKSGADGSPASKKNESAAGGGLGFGTCVKVSAEHSAEKGRHLLAGEYVAAGEVILVDRPYSCVLIPGKRGGQGVFGMEQRCCHWCLAETLSPVQCEGCSYSRYCSAACQRAAWEEHHRWECPLGADLIAMGVVAHLALRVTLKAGLANIQEARRPIEQKNLNPNSDSYRSVFHLLHHITQHSAALRFLCAVTIATLCRKLSQGVSLPESWRIRELSSSEEGGAEGNSELWEVGSAALRHMLQLRCNAQAITSLLDTGAETSLVQSTQEVRVATAIFPTLSLLNHSCNPNTSLVFSTGTTADLCGPDESADIGEGLPEVKREARGVTVTVRAARPIKPQQEILHCYGPHSSRMVTQERQSLLQEQYYFLCQCEACSLQEGQQQWSGTRGGRNESGLLCYKCKGALKKNCDNRGDFTCSLPTCGHCMRSAEVSNDLQEVRDVLEKAVELMEREMPEKALQLLKRTKSASGLMLGETHPLQGELADATARAYASMGDWKNAAAHLEQSVAATGSQFGEDSIELGRQLFKLAQLHFNSGTRGPALSVIPKARRIFYLHCGPQCPELQELKAMEECLQAYTCR
;
A
#
# COMPACT_ATOMS: atom_id res chain seq x y z
N MET A 1 12.42 -1.53 4.27
CA MET A 1 12.59 -1.74 2.82
C MET A 1 12.68 -3.23 2.61
N ASP A 2 11.87 -3.79 1.73
CA ASP A 2 11.89 -5.24 1.46
C ASP A 2 13.10 -5.57 0.59
N LEU A 3 14.24 -5.77 1.26
CA LEU A 3 15.48 -6.26 0.67
C LEU A 3 15.30 -7.72 0.19
N PRO A 4 16.24 -8.26 -0.61
CA PRO A 4 16.22 -9.66 -1.01
C PRO A 4 16.10 -10.62 0.18
N ASP A 5 15.75 -11.87 -0.08
CA ASP A 5 15.68 -12.92 0.93
C ASP A 5 16.95 -12.91 1.83
N PRO A 6 16.82 -13.08 3.16
CA PRO A 6 17.96 -13.06 4.08
C PRO A 6 19.10 -14.02 3.69
N GLN A 7 18.78 -15.19 3.12
CA GLN A 7 19.79 -16.15 2.65
C GLN A 7 20.58 -15.60 1.47
N TRP A 8 19.92 -14.91 0.54
CA TRP A 8 20.59 -14.20 -0.56
C TRP A 8 21.49 -13.07 -0.05
N GLN A 9 20.98 -12.26 0.89
CA GLN A 9 21.78 -11.19 1.49
C GLN A 9 23.05 -11.74 2.16
N GLN A 10 22.92 -12.84 2.91
CA GLN A 10 24.04 -13.50 3.57
C GLN A 10 25.04 -14.06 2.55
N TYR A 11 24.56 -14.72 1.50
CA TYR A 11 25.40 -15.23 0.41
C TYR A 11 26.24 -14.12 -0.25
N VAL A 12 25.60 -13.01 -0.61
CA VAL A 12 26.30 -11.88 -1.23
C VAL A 12 27.24 -11.18 -0.24
N ALA A 13 26.90 -11.13 1.05
CA ALA A 13 27.77 -10.60 2.10
C ALA A 13 29.04 -11.46 2.29
N LEU A 14 28.91 -12.79 2.23
CA LEU A 14 30.08 -13.70 2.23
C LEU A 14 30.94 -13.47 1.00
N LYS A 15 30.33 -13.40 -0.19
CA LYS A 15 31.05 -13.08 -1.45
C LYS A 15 31.78 -11.73 -1.38
N TRP A 16 31.20 -10.72 -0.74
CA TRP A 16 31.84 -9.43 -0.50
C TRP A 16 33.03 -9.51 0.46
N ASN A 17 32.96 -10.38 1.47
CA ASN A 17 34.05 -10.59 2.42
C ASN A 17 35.20 -11.38 1.81
N ASP A 18 34.90 -12.34 0.95
CA ASP A 18 35.88 -13.21 0.29
C ASP A 18 36.48 -12.60 -0.99
N LEU A 19 36.02 -11.42 -1.40
CA LEU A 19 36.55 -10.71 -2.56
C LEU A 19 38.02 -10.35 -2.33
N ASN A 20 38.88 -10.59 -3.33
CA ASN A 20 40.29 -10.19 -3.31
C ASN A 20 40.40 -8.71 -2.87
N PRO A 21 41.29 -8.36 -1.91
CA PRO A 21 41.50 -6.99 -1.45
C PRO A 21 41.61 -5.94 -2.57
N GLU A 22 42.34 -6.23 -3.66
CA GLU A 22 42.50 -5.32 -4.79
C GLU A 22 41.17 -5.06 -5.53
N LEU A 23 40.38 -6.12 -5.74
CA LEU A 23 39.06 -6.02 -6.36
C LEU A 23 38.07 -5.29 -5.45
N LYS A 24 38.18 -5.49 -4.13
CA LYS A 24 37.36 -4.83 -3.12
C LYS A 24 37.66 -3.34 -3.03
N GLU A 25 38.93 -2.96 -3.06
CA GLU A 25 39.36 -1.56 -3.15
C GLU A 25 38.88 -0.92 -4.46
N LYS A 26 39.09 -1.61 -5.59
CA LYS A 26 38.60 -1.17 -6.91
C LYS A 26 37.10 -0.93 -6.90
N PHE A 27 36.29 -1.85 -6.36
CA PHE A 27 34.84 -1.66 -6.29
C PHE A 27 34.44 -0.51 -5.36
N THR A 28 35.14 -0.37 -4.22
CA THR A 28 34.84 0.67 -3.24
C THR A 28 34.99 2.07 -3.82
N SER A 29 35.95 2.28 -4.73
CA SER A 29 36.16 3.56 -5.41
C SER A 29 35.19 3.86 -6.56
N LEU A 30 34.41 2.88 -7.05
CA LEU A 30 33.43 3.10 -8.14
C LEU A 30 32.21 3.87 -7.62
N LEU A 31 31.96 5.06 -8.16
CA LEU A 31 30.81 5.90 -7.80
C LEU A 31 29.82 6.11 -8.95
N GLU A 32 30.18 5.71 -10.17
CA GLU A 32 29.29 5.72 -11.32
C GLU A 32 28.49 4.41 -11.40
N ILE A 33 27.17 4.52 -11.57
CA ILE A 33 26.25 3.36 -11.59
C ILE A 33 26.64 2.38 -12.70
N ASP A 34 27.04 2.89 -13.86
CA ASP A 34 27.41 2.08 -15.02
C ASP A 34 28.64 1.21 -14.71
N ASP A 35 29.64 1.78 -14.04
CA ASP A 35 30.87 1.05 -13.68
C ASP A 35 30.61 0.05 -12.56
N VAL A 36 29.81 0.44 -11.55
CA VAL A 36 29.38 -0.46 -10.46
C VAL A 36 28.63 -1.67 -11.03
N PHE A 37 27.71 -1.44 -11.99
CA PHE A 37 26.96 -2.52 -12.62
C PHE A 37 27.86 -3.42 -13.46
N LYS A 38 28.69 -2.84 -14.34
CA LYS A 38 29.63 -3.61 -15.19
C LYS A 38 30.57 -4.47 -14.35
N PHE A 39 31.05 -3.95 -13.23
CA PHE A 39 31.89 -4.70 -12.31
C PHE A 39 31.14 -5.91 -11.74
N ALA A 40 29.92 -5.73 -11.24
CA ALA A 40 29.12 -6.82 -10.70
C ALA A 40 28.74 -7.84 -11.77
N LEU A 41 28.35 -7.38 -12.97
CA LEU A 41 28.00 -8.23 -14.10
C LEU A 41 29.15 -9.18 -14.49
N ASN A 42 30.40 -8.71 -14.41
CA ASN A 42 31.58 -9.54 -14.69
C ASN A 42 31.86 -10.57 -13.59
N LEU A 43 31.45 -10.32 -12.34
CA LEU A 43 31.62 -11.24 -11.21
C LEU A 43 30.50 -12.27 -11.06
N THR A 44 29.31 -11.95 -11.55
CA THR A 44 28.19 -12.88 -11.60
C THR A 44 28.53 -14.02 -12.57
N ASN A 45 28.21 -15.25 -12.21
CA ASN A 45 28.43 -16.49 -12.95
C ASN A 45 27.34 -17.49 -12.55
N GLN A 46 27.44 -18.74 -13.02
CA GLN A 46 26.41 -19.76 -12.80
C GLN A 46 26.10 -20.01 -11.31
N ASN A 47 27.09 -19.85 -10.41
CA ASN A 47 26.90 -20.05 -8.97
C ASN A 47 25.85 -19.09 -8.39
N GLU A 48 25.82 -17.82 -8.82
CA GLU A 48 24.80 -16.88 -8.39
C GLU A 48 23.41 -17.26 -8.89
N LEU A 49 23.31 -17.80 -10.11
CA LEU A 49 22.05 -18.24 -10.71
C LEU A 49 21.51 -19.48 -9.99
N ASP A 50 22.37 -20.43 -9.70
CA ASP A 50 22.04 -21.67 -8.99
C ASP A 50 21.64 -21.39 -7.54
N PHE A 51 22.35 -20.48 -6.86
CA PHE A 51 21.99 -20.06 -5.51
C PHE A 51 20.66 -19.29 -5.49
N LEU A 52 20.40 -18.42 -6.47
CA LEU A 52 19.10 -17.77 -6.59
C LEU A 52 17.98 -18.80 -6.77
N GLN A 53 18.20 -19.81 -7.61
CA GLN A 53 17.25 -20.89 -7.84
C GLN A 53 16.95 -21.69 -6.55
N SER A 54 17.96 -21.93 -5.72
CA SER A 54 17.78 -22.67 -4.46
C SER A 54 16.95 -21.90 -3.44
N VAL A 55 17.08 -20.58 -3.40
CA VAL A 55 16.27 -19.70 -2.55
C VAL A 55 14.86 -19.52 -3.12
N SER A 56 14.72 -19.46 -4.45
CA SER A 56 13.43 -19.18 -5.09
C SER A 56 12.48 -20.39 -5.17
N ILE A 57 12.99 -21.62 -5.08
CA ILE A 57 12.20 -22.86 -5.21
C ILE A 57 11.01 -22.96 -4.24
N GLY A 58 11.05 -22.27 -3.10
CA GLY A 58 9.95 -22.23 -2.13
C GLY A 58 8.74 -21.39 -2.55
N HIS A 59 8.87 -20.59 -3.62
CA HIS A 59 7.81 -19.74 -4.15
C HIS A 59 7.00 -20.46 -5.23
N LEU A 60 5.78 -20.85 -4.87
CA LEU A 60 4.81 -21.46 -5.79
C LEU A 60 4.27 -20.40 -6.75
N VAL A 61 4.83 -20.36 -7.96
CA VAL A 61 4.40 -19.48 -9.06
C VAL A 61 3.96 -20.26 -10.30
N GLU A 62 4.13 -21.58 -10.28
CA GLU A 62 3.69 -22.49 -11.34
C GLU A 62 2.22 -22.86 -11.15
N LYS A 63 1.59 -23.26 -12.25
CA LYS A 63 0.22 -23.78 -12.25
C LYS A 63 0.24 -25.25 -11.85
N ASP A 64 -0.61 -25.61 -10.90
CA ASP A 64 -0.71 -26.94 -10.33
C ASP A 64 -2.20 -27.34 -10.18
N PRO A 65 -2.67 -28.36 -10.92
CA PRO A 65 -4.06 -28.80 -10.83
C PRO A 65 -4.41 -29.40 -9.46
N GLU A 66 -3.46 -30.00 -8.73
CA GLU A 66 -3.72 -30.55 -7.39
C GLU A 66 -3.93 -29.42 -6.38
N GLU A 67 -3.07 -28.39 -6.43
CA GLU A 67 -3.21 -27.21 -5.56
C GLU A 67 -4.46 -26.38 -5.92
N ALA A 68 -4.83 -26.35 -7.20
CA ALA A 68 -6.11 -25.79 -7.65
C ALA A 68 -7.30 -26.55 -7.03
N ALA A 69 -7.27 -27.88 -7.03
CA ALA A 69 -8.31 -28.71 -6.42
C ALA A 69 -8.41 -28.47 -4.89
N LYS A 70 -7.27 -28.41 -4.18
CA LYS A 70 -7.24 -28.07 -2.74
C LYS A 70 -7.86 -26.70 -2.46
N SER A 71 -7.56 -25.71 -3.30
CA SER A 71 -8.13 -24.36 -3.20
C SER A 71 -9.65 -24.38 -3.45
N ARG A 72 -10.12 -25.16 -4.42
CA ARG A 72 -11.55 -25.38 -4.68
C ARG A 72 -12.27 -26.00 -3.47
N GLU A 73 -11.67 -27.01 -2.82
CA GLU A 73 -12.30 -27.65 -1.64
C GLU A 73 -12.34 -26.73 -0.41
N ARG A 74 -11.33 -25.86 -0.23
CA ARG A 74 -11.39 -24.77 0.78
C ARG A 74 -12.53 -23.79 0.46
N GLY A 75 -12.72 -23.47 -0.81
CA GLY A 75 -13.86 -22.67 -1.29
C GLY A 75 -15.21 -23.33 -0.99
N ASN A 76 -15.33 -24.63 -1.25
CA ASN A 76 -16.54 -25.41 -0.94
C ASN A 76 -16.87 -25.36 0.56
N SER A 77 -15.85 -25.47 1.41
CA SER A 77 -15.99 -25.41 2.87
C SER A 77 -16.48 -24.02 3.32
N SER A 78 -15.89 -22.95 2.79
CA SER A 78 -16.31 -21.56 3.05
C SER A 78 -17.73 -21.28 2.54
N PHE A 79 -18.09 -21.83 1.38
CA PHE A 79 -19.41 -21.69 0.80
C PHE A 79 -20.49 -22.37 1.66
N LYS A 80 -20.22 -23.58 2.17
CA LYS A 80 -21.12 -24.28 3.11
C LYS A 80 -21.33 -23.50 4.40
N ALA A 81 -20.28 -22.80 4.87
CA ALA A 81 -20.35 -21.89 6.00
C ALA A 81 -21.04 -20.54 5.67
N LYS A 82 -21.52 -20.33 4.43
CA LYS A 82 -22.11 -19.08 3.93
C LYS A 82 -21.15 -17.87 3.94
N HIS A 83 -19.85 -18.11 4.05
CA HIS A 83 -18.82 -17.09 3.89
C HIS A 83 -18.52 -16.88 2.41
N TYR A 84 -19.47 -16.28 1.68
CA TYR A 84 -19.45 -16.23 0.21
C TYR A 84 -18.25 -15.44 -0.34
N LYS A 85 -17.82 -14.36 0.32
CA LYS A 85 -16.62 -13.59 -0.08
C LYS A 85 -15.36 -14.44 0.03
N ALA A 86 -15.16 -15.13 1.16
CA ALA A 86 -14.04 -16.05 1.35
C ALA A 86 -14.08 -17.22 0.36
N ALA A 87 -15.27 -17.76 0.07
CA ALA A 87 -15.44 -18.79 -0.95
C ALA A 87 -15.00 -18.29 -2.34
N ALA A 88 -15.45 -17.10 -2.76
CA ALA A 88 -15.07 -16.50 -4.04
C ALA A 88 -13.55 -16.28 -4.16
N LEU A 89 -12.87 -15.91 -3.08
CA LEU A 89 -11.42 -15.78 -3.03
C LEU A 89 -10.70 -17.13 -3.17
N HIS A 90 -11.16 -18.18 -2.48
CA HIS A 90 -10.60 -19.53 -2.61
C HIS A 90 -10.76 -20.08 -4.03
N TYR A 91 -11.93 -19.90 -4.64
CA TYR A 91 -12.14 -20.31 -6.03
C TYR A 91 -11.29 -19.48 -7.00
N SER A 92 -11.08 -18.19 -6.75
CA SER A 92 -10.18 -17.35 -7.54
C SER A 92 -8.72 -17.79 -7.45
N GLN A 93 -8.27 -18.20 -6.27
CA GLN A 93 -6.96 -18.82 -6.09
C GLN A 93 -6.87 -20.14 -6.89
N GLY A 94 -7.92 -20.97 -6.81
CA GLY A 94 -8.03 -22.20 -7.60
C GLY A 94 -7.95 -21.96 -9.11
N ILE A 95 -8.62 -20.93 -9.62
CA ILE A 95 -8.52 -20.48 -11.01
C ILE A 95 -7.05 -20.18 -11.34
N CYS A 96 -6.41 -19.25 -10.60
CA CYS A 96 -5.03 -18.85 -10.90
C CYS A 96 -4.04 -20.03 -10.92
N LEU A 97 -4.22 -21.01 -10.04
CA LEU A 97 -3.41 -22.24 -9.97
C LEU A 97 -3.70 -23.22 -11.11
N ALA A 98 -4.91 -23.22 -11.68
CA ALA A 98 -5.30 -24.21 -12.67
C ALA A 98 -4.56 -24.01 -14.01
N PRO A 99 -3.98 -25.07 -14.60
CA PRO A 99 -3.54 -25.07 -15.99
C PRO A 99 -4.68 -24.75 -16.95
N GLN A 100 -4.34 -24.20 -18.12
CA GLN A 100 -5.32 -24.00 -19.20
C GLN A 100 -5.93 -25.33 -19.62
N SER A 101 -7.22 -25.31 -19.93
CA SER A 101 -8.01 -26.49 -20.31
C SER A 101 -8.07 -27.62 -19.27
N SER A 102 -7.68 -27.37 -18.02
CA SER A 102 -7.85 -28.35 -16.94
C SER A 102 -9.30 -28.39 -16.45
N GLU A 103 -9.77 -29.58 -16.03
CA GLU A 103 -11.09 -29.73 -15.40
C GLU A 103 -11.25 -28.81 -14.18
N GLN A 104 -10.18 -28.61 -13.40
CA GLN A 104 -10.23 -27.74 -12.22
C GLN A 104 -10.55 -26.28 -12.57
N LEU A 105 -10.15 -25.79 -13.75
CA LEU A 105 -10.42 -24.43 -14.18
C LEU A 105 -11.92 -24.18 -14.35
N CYS A 106 -12.61 -25.04 -15.11
CA CYS A 106 -14.06 -24.89 -15.36
C CYS A 106 -14.88 -25.14 -14.08
N LEU A 107 -14.46 -26.09 -13.23
CA LEU A 107 -15.09 -26.34 -11.93
C LEU A 107 -14.94 -25.14 -10.98
N CYS A 108 -13.78 -24.48 -10.96
CA CYS A 108 -13.61 -23.28 -10.12
C CYS A 108 -14.46 -22.10 -10.62
N TYR A 109 -14.57 -21.87 -11.93
CA TYR A 109 -15.50 -20.86 -12.48
C TYR A 109 -16.97 -21.17 -12.12
N ALA A 110 -17.39 -22.43 -12.25
CA ALA A 110 -18.74 -22.87 -11.90
C ALA A 110 -19.04 -22.67 -10.40
N ASN A 111 -18.08 -22.92 -9.52
CA ASN A 111 -18.25 -22.72 -8.08
C ASN A 111 -18.16 -21.24 -7.67
N ARG A 112 -17.28 -20.46 -8.30
CA ARG A 112 -17.15 -19.02 -8.05
C ARG A 112 -18.40 -18.25 -8.47
N SER A 113 -19.01 -18.58 -9.61
CA SER A 113 -20.29 -17.99 -9.99
C SER A 113 -21.40 -18.25 -8.97
N ALA A 114 -21.36 -19.37 -8.23
CA ALA A 114 -22.31 -19.62 -7.14
C ALA A 114 -22.12 -18.61 -6.00
N ALA A 115 -20.86 -18.38 -5.59
CA ALA A 115 -20.53 -17.40 -4.56
C ALA A 115 -20.88 -15.97 -5.00
N LEU A 116 -20.53 -15.60 -6.23
CA LEU A 116 -20.83 -14.28 -6.82
C LEU A 116 -22.33 -14.00 -6.91
N TYR A 117 -23.15 -15.01 -7.22
CA TYR A 117 -24.61 -14.89 -7.20
C TYR A 117 -25.13 -14.51 -5.81
N HIS A 118 -24.65 -15.17 -4.75
CA HIS A 118 -25.04 -14.83 -3.37
C HIS A 118 -24.52 -13.46 -2.92
N LEU A 119 -23.41 -13.00 -3.49
CA LEU A 119 -22.88 -11.64 -3.31
C LEU A 119 -23.57 -10.59 -4.18
N GLN A 120 -24.58 -10.98 -4.97
CA GLN A 120 -25.32 -10.11 -5.91
C GLN A 120 -24.46 -9.47 -7.01
N SER A 121 -23.27 -10.02 -7.26
CA SER A 121 -22.38 -9.68 -8.38
C SER A 121 -22.84 -10.41 -9.64
N TYR A 122 -24.03 -10.04 -10.14
CA TYR A 122 -24.71 -10.79 -11.21
C TYR A 122 -23.98 -10.76 -12.55
N GLN A 123 -23.31 -9.64 -12.89
CA GLN A 123 -22.56 -9.52 -14.15
C GLN A 123 -21.32 -10.43 -14.14
N GLU A 124 -20.55 -10.41 -13.07
CA GLU A 124 -19.37 -11.27 -12.88
C GLU A 124 -19.80 -12.75 -12.80
N CYS A 125 -20.92 -13.04 -12.14
CA CYS A 125 -21.51 -14.37 -12.12
C CYS A 125 -21.81 -14.90 -13.54
N LEU A 126 -22.40 -14.07 -14.41
CA LEU A 126 -22.68 -14.45 -15.80
C LEU A 126 -21.39 -14.68 -16.59
N GLY A 127 -20.37 -13.84 -16.40
CA GLY A 127 -19.06 -14.01 -17.01
C GLY A 127 -18.40 -15.35 -16.66
N ASP A 128 -18.45 -15.74 -15.39
CA ASP A 128 -17.94 -17.03 -14.91
C ASP A 128 -18.74 -18.22 -15.43
N ILE A 129 -20.07 -18.09 -15.55
CA ILE A 129 -20.92 -19.13 -16.15
C ILE A 129 -20.52 -19.37 -17.61
N ASN A 130 -20.34 -18.30 -18.39
CA ASN A 130 -19.92 -18.43 -19.79
C ASN A 130 -18.56 -19.11 -19.89
N LYS A 131 -17.56 -18.66 -19.12
CA LYS A 131 -16.22 -19.29 -19.10
C LYS A 131 -16.25 -20.77 -18.74
N ALA A 132 -17.11 -21.17 -17.79
CA ALA A 132 -17.27 -22.56 -17.43
C ALA A 132 -17.88 -23.36 -18.60
N LEU A 133 -18.92 -22.85 -19.25
CA LEU A 133 -19.60 -23.52 -20.37
C LEU A 133 -18.79 -23.55 -21.68
N ASP A 134 -17.95 -22.55 -21.90
CA ASP A 134 -17.02 -22.48 -23.04
C ASP A 134 -15.81 -23.42 -22.87
N SER A 135 -15.64 -24.00 -21.68
CA SER A 135 -14.66 -25.03 -21.35
C SER A 135 -15.30 -26.43 -21.32
N ASP A 136 -14.50 -27.47 -21.12
CA ASP A 136 -14.97 -28.87 -20.98
C ASP A 136 -15.72 -29.14 -19.65
N TYR A 137 -16.74 -28.33 -19.32
CA TYR A 137 -17.54 -28.52 -18.12
C TYR A 137 -18.48 -29.72 -18.26
N PRO A 138 -18.65 -30.56 -17.21
CA PRO A 138 -19.45 -31.77 -17.31
C PRO A 138 -20.90 -31.49 -17.73
N THR A 139 -21.32 -32.04 -18.88
CA THR A 139 -22.63 -31.79 -19.49
C THR A 139 -23.79 -32.11 -18.56
N HIS A 140 -23.68 -33.17 -17.74
CA HIS A 140 -24.70 -33.55 -16.76
C HIS A 140 -24.89 -32.52 -15.63
N LEU A 141 -23.91 -31.63 -15.38
CA LEU A 141 -23.99 -30.55 -14.38
C LEU A 141 -24.40 -29.20 -14.99
N SER A 142 -24.41 -29.06 -16.31
CA SER A 142 -24.65 -27.79 -17.03
C SER A 142 -25.99 -27.13 -16.66
N HIS A 143 -27.03 -27.93 -16.36
CA HIS A 143 -28.34 -27.41 -15.94
C HIS A 143 -28.24 -26.45 -14.75
N LYS A 144 -27.35 -26.72 -13.78
CA LYS A 144 -27.15 -25.86 -12.60
C LYS A 144 -26.65 -24.46 -12.95
N LEU A 145 -25.81 -24.36 -13.99
CA LEU A 145 -25.28 -23.09 -14.48
C LEU A 145 -26.34 -22.32 -15.27
N LEU A 146 -27.13 -23.02 -16.10
CA LEU A 146 -28.22 -22.42 -16.87
C LEU A 146 -29.33 -21.88 -15.97
N ASP A 147 -29.70 -22.62 -14.91
CA ASP A 147 -30.66 -22.15 -13.91
C ASP A 147 -30.17 -20.87 -13.23
N ARG A 148 -28.91 -20.85 -12.78
CA ARG A 148 -28.28 -19.65 -12.18
C ARG A 148 -28.23 -18.48 -13.16
N ARG A 149 -27.91 -18.73 -14.43
CA ARG A 149 -27.89 -17.73 -15.51
C ARG A 149 -29.26 -17.07 -15.66
N SER A 150 -30.33 -17.87 -15.70
CA SER A 150 -31.71 -17.37 -15.74
C SER A 150 -32.04 -16.47 -14.55
N LEU A 151 -31.67 -16.91 -13.33
CA LEU A 151 -31.86 -16.11 -12.11
C LEU A 151 -31.12 -14.76 -12.16
N CYS A 152 -29.85 -14.75 -12.58
CA CYS A 152 -29.09 -13.51 -12.75
C CYS A 152 -29.75 -12.54 -13.73
N LEU A 153 -30.19 -13.03 -14.89
CA LEU A 153 -30.84 -12.21 -15.91
C LEU A 153 -32.16 -11.60 -15.41
N ASN A 154 -32.95 -12.37 -14.65
CA ASN A 154 -34.17 -11.87 -14.03
C ASN A 154 -33.89 -10.75 -13.01
N HIS A 155 -32.82 -10.89 -12.20
CA HIS A 155 -32.42 -9.86 -11.24
C HIS A 155 -31.94 -8.56 -11.93
N LEU A 156 -31.22 -8.67 -13.06
CA LEU A 156 -30.77 -7.51 -13.84
C LEU A 156 -31.94 -6.80 -14.53
N ALA A 157 -32.83 -7.54 -15.20
CA ALA A 157 -34.02 -6.98 -15.82
C ALA A 157 -34.98 -6.31 -14.81
N GLY A 158 -35.07 -6.85 -13.58
CA GLY A 158 -35.86 -6.27 -12.50
C GLY A 158 -35.30 -4.95 -11.93
N ARG A 159 -34.01 -4.65 -12.12
CA ARG A 159 -33.39 -3.38 -11.72
C ARG A 159 -33.65 -2.27 -12.74
N GLU A 160 -33.56 -2.57 -14.03
CA GLU A 160 -33.80 -1.60 -15.12
C GLU A 160 -35.25 -1.07 -15.11
N ASN A 161 -36.22 -1.93 -14.79
CA ASN A 161 -37.64 -1.56 -14.69
C ASN A 161 -37.98 -0.68 -13.47
N LYS A 162 -37.13 -0.64 -12.42
CA LYS A 162 -37.34 0.22 -11.25
C LYS A 162 -36.75 1.63 -11.42
N SER A 163 -35.75 1.80 -12.28
CA SER A 163 -35.18 3.12 -12.64
C SER A 163 -36.01 3.91 -13.65
N GLY A 164 -37.01 3.30 -14.30
CA GLY A 164 -37.87 3.95 -15.30
C GLY A 164 -39.21 4.51 -14.80
N ALA A 165 -39.49 4.45 -13.50
CA ALA A 165 -40.82 4.69 -12.94
C ALA A 165 -40.91 5.83 -11.91
N ASP A 166 -40.09 6.88 -12.05
CA ASP A 166 -40.29 8.15 -11.32
C ASP A 166 -40.29 9.31 -12.31
N GLY A 167 -41.48 9.62 -12.82
CA GLY A 167 -41.73 10.75 -13.71
C GLY A 167 -42.15 11.98 -12.91
N SER A 168 -41.37 13.06 -12.96
CA SER A 168 -41.82 14.42 -12.66
C SER A 168 -40.85 15.49 -13.21
N PRO A 169 -41.32 16.74 -13.41
CA PRO A 169 -41.26 17.39 -14.72
C PRO A 169 -40.03 18.28 -14.94
N ALA A 170 -39.80 18.55 -16.22
CA ALA A 170 -38.82 19.48 -16.75
C ALA A 170 -38.65 20.76 -15.92
N SER A 171 -37.43 20.98 -15.41
CA SER A 171 -36.98 22.27 -14.88
C SER A 171 -35.80 22.81 -15.68
N LYS A 172 -35.83 24.13 -15.79
CA LYS A 172 -35.16 24.97 -16.78
C LYS A 172 -33.64 24.91 -16.69
N LYS A 173 -33.01 25.06 -17.86
CA LYS A 173 -31.59 25.41 -18.01
C LYS A 173 -31.26 26.63 -17.14
N ASN A 174 -30.32 26.47 -16.22
CA ASN A 174 -29.56 27.58 -15.65
C ASN A 174 -28.08 27.29 -15.84
N GLU A 175 -27.38 28.31 -16.34
CA GLU A 175 -25.98 28.31 -16.69
C GLU A 175 -25.06 28.38 -15.46
N SER A 176 -23.87 27.78 -15.63
CA SER A 176 -22.60 28.09 -14.94
C SER A 176 -22.44 27.74 -13.44
N ALA A 177 -21.76 26.62 -13.20
CA ALA A 177 -20.61 26.57 -12.29
C ALA A 177 -19.66 25.47 -12.81
N ALA A 178 -18.46 25.88 -13.23
CA ALA A 178 -17.46 25.02 -13.83
C ALA A 178 -16.92 24.00 -12.81
N GLY A 179 -17.51 22.80 -12.79
CA GLY A 179 -16.89 21.60 -12.23
C GLY A 179 -15.84 21.08 -13.21
N GLY A 180 -14.64 21.65 -13.15
CA GLY A 180 -13.51 21.21 -13.96
C GLY A 180 -13.14 19.77 -13.60
N GLY A 181 -13.13 18.88 -14.59
CA GLY A 181 -12.49 17.58 -14.45
C GLY A 181 -11.04 17.78 -14.02
N LEU A 182 -10.64 17.13 -12.93
CA LEU A 182 -9.26 17.18 -12.43
C LEU A 182 -8.36 16.48 -13.43
N GLY A 183 -7.56 17.25 -14.17
CA GLY A 183 -6.47 16.73 -14.98
C GLY A 183 -5.34 16.18 -14.10
N PHE A 184 -4.62 15.19 -14.62
CA PHE A 184 -3.44 14.61 -13.96
C PHE A 184 -2.26 15.59 -14.01
N GLY A 185 -1.51 15.69 -12.91
CA GLY A 185 -0.36 16.58 -12.77
C GLY A 185 -0.49 17.59 -11.62
N THR A 186 0.52 18.45 -11.49
CA THR A 186 0.52 19.55 -10.51
C THR A 186 -0.61 20.52 -10.79
N CYS A 187 -1.37 20.93 -9.76
CA CYS A 187 -2.33 22.02 -9.89
C CYS A 187 -1.61 23.29 -10.38
N VAL A 188 -2.30 24.18 -11.11
CA VAL A 188 -1.78 25.45 -11.67
C VAL A 188 -1.12 26.36 -10.62
N LYS A 189 -1.28 26.03 -9.33
CA LYS A 189 -0.87 26.78 -8.15
C LYS A 189 0.51 26.41 -7.60
N VAL A 190 1.33 25.60 -8.28
CA VAL A 190 2.66 25.21 -7.77
C VAL A 190 3.78 25.41 -8.80
N SER A 191 4.95 25.84 -8.34
CA SER A 191 6.16 25.99 -9.14
C SER A 191 7.27 25.08 -8.63
N ALA A 192 8.03 24.47 -9.55
CA ALA A 192 9.21 23.69 -9.22
C ALA A 192 10.47 24.56 -9.29
N GLU A 193 11.24 24.59 -8.22
CA GLU A 193 12.47 25.37 -8.11
C GLU A 193 13.65 24.50 -7.67
N HIS A 194 14.87 25.03 -7.78
CA HIS A 194 16.09 24.35 -7.36
C HIS A 194 16.96 25.28 -6.49
N SER A 195 17.43 24.78 -5.35
CA SER A 195 18.42 25.46 -4.51
C SER A 195 19.54 24.50 -4.11
N ALA A 196 20.71 25.05 -3.76
CA ALA A 196 21.86 24.23 -3.33
C ALA A 196 21.57 23.43 -2.05
N GLU A 197 20.76 24.00 -1.14
CA GLU A 197 20.45 23.40 0.16
C GLU A 197 19.36 22.33 0.08
N LYS A 198 18.29 22.59 -0.71
CA LYS A 198 17.09 21.74 -0.75
C LYS A 198 17.00 20.87 -2.00
N GLY A 199 17.91 21.06 -2.95
CA GLY A 199 17.76 20.50 -4.28
C GLY A 199 16.48 20.99 -4.94
N ARG A 200 15.78 20.09 -5.64
CA ARG A 200 14.47 20.37 -6.23
C ARG A 200 13.42 20.49 -5.13
N HIS A 201 12.55 21.49 -5.21
CA HIS A 201 11.47 21.71 -4.25
C HIS A 201 10.25 22.36 -4.93
N LEU A 202 9.07 22.16 -4.34
CA LEU A 202 7.82 22.73 -4.83
C LEU A 202 7.37 23.90 -3.96
N LEU A 203 7.07 25.05 -4.58
CA LEU A 203 6.54 26.24 -3.92
C LEU A 203 5.09 26.49 -4.33
N ALA A 204 4.30 27.04 -3.41
CA ALA A 204 2.96 27.51 -3.72
C ALA A 204 3.04 28.83 -4.53
N GLY A 205 2.49 28.84 -5.75
CA GLY A 205 2.37 30.05 -6.57
C GLY A 205 1.33 31.04 -6.04
N GLU A 206 0.31 30.54 -5.34
CA GLU A 206 -0.75 31.33 -4.72
C GLU A 206 -1.17 30.77 -3.35
N TYR A 207 -2.16 31.40 -2.72
CA TYR A 207 -2.70 30.91 -1.44
C TYR A 207 -3.49 29.61 -1.65
N VAL A 208 -3.20 28.60 -0.84
CA VAL A 208 -3.90 27.30 -0.84
C VAL A 208 -4.64 27.14 0.48
N ALA A 209 -5.95 26.92 0.40
CA ALA A 209 -6.78 26.71 1.59
C ALA A 209 -6.59 25.30 2.17
N ALA A 210 -6.82 25.14 3.48
CA ALA A 210 -6.82 23.82 4.10
C ALA A 210 -7.88 22.91 3.45
N GLY A 211 -7.51 21.67 3.13
CA GLY A 211 -8.33 20.66 2.45
C GLY A 211 -8.30 20.73 0.92
N GLU A 212 -7.74 21.81 0.36
CA GLU A 212 -7.62 21.98 -1.10
C GLU A 212 -6.62 20.98 -1.70
N VAL A 213 -6.93 20.47 -2.90
CA VAL A 213 -6.06 19.54 -3.63
C VAL A 213 -4.89 20.32 -4.25
N ILE A 214 -3.67 19.90 -3.91
CA ILE A 214 -2.43 20.49 -4.40
C ILE A 214 -1.94 19.76 -5.65
N LEU A 215 -1.91 18.42 -5.61
CA LEU A 215 -1.49 17.58 -6.72
C LEU A 215 -2.21 16.23 -6.68
N VAL A 216 -2.45 15.69 -7.87
CA VAL A 216 -2.88 14.30 -8.06
C VAL A 216 -1.82 13.63 -8.93
N ASP A 217 -1.22 12.58 -8.41
CA ASP A 217 -0.14 11.86 -9.10
C ASP A 217 -0.50 10.39 -9.30
N ARG A 218 0.13 9.78 -10.31
CA ARG A 218 0.01 8.36 -10.62
C ARG A 218 1.37 7.69 -10.51
N PRO A 219 1.42 6.43 -10.07
CA PRO A 219 2.67 5.73 -10.04
C PRO A 219 3.10 5.43 -11.49
N TYR A 220 4.36 5.70 -11.82
CA TYR A 220 4.93 5.22 -13.09
C TYR A 220 4.89 3.69 -13.14
N SER A 221 5.18 3.06 -12.00
CA SER A 221 5.02 1.61 -11.80
C SER A 221 4.83 1.29 -10.31
N CYS A 222 4.25 0.12 -10.05
CA CYS A 222 4.04 -0.41 -8.70
C CYS A 222 4.17 -1.95 -8.67
N VAL A 223 4.46 -2.49 -7.50
CA VAL A 223 4.53 -3.93 -7.21
C VAL A 223 3.80 -4.22 -5.89
N LEU A 224 2.91 -5.21 -5.90
CA LEU A 224 2.21 -5.69 -4.70
C LEU A 224 3.22 -6.26 -3.71
N ILE A 225 3.03 -5.95 -2.42
CA ILE A 225 3.83 -6.53 -1.35
C ILE A 225 3.32 -7.95 -1.11
N PRO A 226 4.17 -8.99 -1.23
CA PRO A 226 3.74 -10.34 -0.95
C PRO A 226 3.27 -10.49 0.49
N GLY A 227 2.17 -11.21 0.70
CA GLY A 227 1.64 -11.54 2.01
C GLY A 227 2.60 -12.44 2.77
N LYS A 228 2.81 -12.17 4.06
CA LYS A 228 3.54 -13.10 4.93
C LYS A 228 2.76 -14.42 5.01
N ARG A 229 3.36 -15.54 4.58
CA ARG A 229 2.83 -16.88 4.86
C ARG A 229 2.79 -17.06 6.39
N GLY A 230 1.60 -16.90 6.98
CA GLY A 230 1.37 -17.09 8.43
C GLY A 230 0.91 -15.85 9.22
N GLY A 231 0.67 -14.68 8.60
CA GLY A 231 0.03 -13.53 9.25
C GLY A 231 -1.48 -13.50 8.99
N GLN A 232 -2.26 -13.18 10.03
CA GLN A 232 -3.74 -13.27 10.12
C GLN A 232 -4.49 -12.68 8.91
N GLY A 233 -5.41 -13.50 8.39
CA GLY A 233 -6.19 -13.30 7.17
C GLY A 233 -5.94 -14.44 6.17
N VAL A 234 -6.96 -15.23 5.83
CA VAL A 234 -6.83 -16.37 4.88
C VAL A 234 -6.29 -15.91 3.50
N PHE A 235 -6.43 -14.62 3.18
CA PHE A 235 -6.01 -14.00 1.92
C PHE A 235 -5.30 -12.66 2.13
N GLY A 236 -4.02 -12.60 1.75
CA GLY A 236 -3.27 -11.33 1.64
C GLY A 236 -3.83 -10.40 0.55
N MET A 237 -3.42 -9.13 0.57
CA MET A 237 -3.83 -8.15 -0.46
C MET A 237 -3.35 -8.52 -1.86
N GLU A 238 -2.19 -9.16 -1.95
CA GLU A 238 -1.66 -9.76 -3.18
C GLU A 238 -2.71 -10.65 -3.90
N GLN A 239 -3.59 -11.30 -3.12
CA GLN A 239 -4.53 -12.28 -3.67
C GLN A 239 -5.83 -11.65 -4.15
N ARG A 240 -6.08 -10.40 -3.75
CA ARG A 240 -7.31 -9.64 -3.98
C ARG A 240 -7.12 -8.52 -4.99
N CYS A 241 -5.89 -8.05 -5.18
CA CYS A 241 -5.59 -6.91 -6.01
C CYS A 241 -5.12 -7.30 -7.42
N CYS A 242 -5.48 -6.47 -8.39
CA CYS A 242 -4.89 -6.49 -9.73
C CYS A 242 -3.40 -6.18 -9.66
N HIS A 243 -2.56 -7.00 -10.30
CA HIS A 243 -1.09 -6.81 -10.31
C HIS A 243 -0.62 -5.64 -11.19
N TRP A 244 -1.55 -5.00 -11.92
CA TRP A 244 -1.29 -3.84 -12.77
C TRP A 244 -1.85 -2.54 -12.18
N CYS A 245 -3.16 -2.49 -11.86
CA CYS A 245 -3.81 -1.26 -11.38
C CYS A 245 -4.12 -1.24 -9.87
N LEU A 246 -3.84 -2.33 -9.14
CA LEU A 246 -4.12 -2.54 -7.71
C LEU A 246 -5.60 -2.45 -7.30
N ALA A 247 -6.54 -2.38 -8.25
CA ALA A 247 -7.97 -2.51 -7.95
C ALA A 247 -8.27 -3.89 -7.35
N GLU A 248 -9.07 -3.93 -6.29
CA GLU A 248 -9.53 -5.20 -5.73
C GLU A 248 -10.56 -5.85 -6.65
N THR A 249 -10.53 -7.18 -6.72
CA THR A 249 -11.48 -7.97 -7.49
C THR A 249 -11.69 -9.33 -6.86
N LEU A 250 -12.94 -9.78 -6.82
CA LEU A 250 -13.30 -11.17 -6.50
C LEU A 250 -13.33 -12.06 -7.75
N SER A 251 -13.21 -11.48 -8.94
CA SER A 251 -13.27 -12.18 -10.21
C SER A 251 -12.06 -11.85 -11.09
N PRO A 252 -10.82 -12.16 -10.64
CA PRO A 252 -9.64 -11.92 -11.44
C PRO A 252 -9.63 -12.70 -12.74
N VAL A 253 -9.01 -12.10 -13.76
CA VAL A 253 -8.47 -12.75 -14.95
C VAL A 253 -7.07 -13.25 -14.62
N GLN A 254 -6.84 -14.55 -14.80
CA GLN A 254 -5.55 -15.19 -14.49
C GLN A 254 -4.50 -14.90 -15.56
N CYS A 255 -3.21 -14.91 -15.17
CA CYS A 255 -2.15 -15.13 -16.14
C CYS A 255 -2.25 -16.56 -16.72
N GLU A 256 -1.87 -16.71 -17.99
CA GLU A 256 -1.86 -18.01 -18.67
C GLU A 256 -0.59 -18.82 -18.34
N GLY A 257 0.54 -18.13 -18.10
CA GLY A 257 1.84 -18.76 -17.84
C GLY A 257 2.13 -19.05 -16.37
N CYS A 258 1.80 -18.14 -15.45
CA CYS A 258 2.07 -18.31 -14.02
C CYS A 258 0.78 -18.31 -13.18
N SER A 259 0.85 -18.82 -11.96
CA SER A 259 -0.24 -18.80 -10.98
C SER A 259 -0.23 -17.58 -10.06
N TYR A 260 0.83 -16.78 -10.12
CA TYR A 260 1.02 -15.63 -9.23
C TYR A 260 0.18 -14.42 -9.66
N SER A 261 0.43 -13.92 -10.88
CA SER A 261 -0.13 -12.66 -11.38
C SER A 261 -1.58 -12.80 -11.81
N ARG A 262 -2.38 -11.79 -11.43
CA ARG A 262 -3.82 -11.75 -11.67
C ARG A 262 -4.30 -10.31 -11.91
N TYR A 263 -5.38 -10.15 -12.66
CA TYR A 263 -5.82 -8.85 -13.17
C TYR A 263 -7.32 -8.65 -12.98
N CYS A 264 -7.77 -7.42 -12.74
CA CYS A 264 -9.21 -7.14 -12.61
C CYS A 264 -9.98 -7.21 -13.92
N SER A 265 -9.30 -7.18 -15.07
CA SER A 265 -9.92 -7.24 -16.40
C SER A 265 -8.93 -7.75 -17.44
N ALA A 266 -9.45 -8.19 -18.59
CA ALA A 266 -8.63 -8.58 -19.74
C ALA A 266 -7.80 -7.40 -20.28
N ALA A 267 -8.29 -6.16 -20.15
CA ALA A 267 -7.53 -4.97 -20.52
C ALA A 267 -6.28 -4.80 -19.63
N CYS A 268 -6.42 -4.93 -18.31
CA CYS A 268 -5.28 -4.87 -17.39
C CYS A 268 -4.29 -6.02 -17.61
N GLN A 269 -4.78 -7.22 -17.95
CA GLN A 269 -3.92 -8.36 -18.29
C GLN A 269 -3.07 -8.07 -19.54
N ARG A 270 -3.68 -7.58 -20.62
CA ARG A 270 -2.97 -7.24 -21.86
C ARG A 270 -1.98 -6.10 -21.65
N ALA A 271 -2.40 -5.03 -20.99
CA ALA A 271 -1.52 -3.90 -20.67
C ALA A 271 -0.30 -4.36 -19.86
N ALA A 272 -0.50 -5.18 -18.82
CA ALA A 272 0.62 -5.73 -18.04
C ALA A 272 1.53 -6.62 -18.90
N TRP A 273 0.97 -7.47 -19.75
CA TRP A 273 1.72 -8.35 -20.64
C TRP A 273 2.60 -7.57 -21.62
N GLU A 274 2.07 -6.51 -22.22
CA GLU A 274 2.77 -5.64 -23.16
C GLU A 274 3.85 -4.81 -22.47
N GLU A 275 3.57 -4.27 -21.27
CA GLU A 275 4.48 -3.37 -20.57
C GLU A 275 5.65 -4.07 -19.85
N HIS A 276 5.41 -5.24 -19.22
CA HIS A 276 6.45 -5.85 -18.37
C HIS A 276 6.27 -7.34 -18.10
N HIS A 277 5.05 -7.82 -17.91
CA HIS A 277 4.80 -9.13 -17.31
C HIS A 277 5.26 -10.31 -18.18
N ARG A 278 5.27 -10.17 -19.51
CA ARG A 278 5.80 -11.22 -20.40
C ARG A 278 7.25 -11.62 -20.10
N TRP A 279 8.05 -10.70 -19.57
CA TRP A 279 9.44 -10.97 -19.16
C TRP A 279 9.55 -11.35 -17.69
N GLU A 280 8.66 -10.84 -16.84
CA GLU A 280 8.62 -11.19 -15.42
C GLU A 280 8.02 -12.58 -15.16
N CYS A 281 7.10 -13.04 -16.01
CA CYS A 281 6.34 -14.27 -15.82
C CYS A 281 7.24 -15.49 -15.54
N PRO A 282 8.29 -15.79 -16.32
CA PRO A 282 9.19 -16.91 -16.01
C PRO A 282 10.14 -16.64 -14.84
N LEU A 283 10.33 -15.39 -14.44
CA LEU A 283 11.18 -14.99 -13.32
C LEU A 283 10.40 -14.85 -12.00
N GLY A 284 9.11 -15.21 -11.97
CA GLY A 284 8.22 -14.88 -10.85
C GLY A 284 8.75 -15.29 -9.48
N ALA A 285 9.23 -16.52 -9.33
CA ALA A 285 9.80 -17.02 -8.08
C ALA A 285 11.09 -16.25 -7.69
N ASP A 286 11.96 -16.01 -8.68
CA ASP A 286 13.21 -15.27 -8.51
C ASP A 286 12.93 -13.81 -8.08
N LEU A 287 11.92 -13.17 -8.65
CA LEU A 287 11.53 -11.79 -8.30
C LEU A 287 10.93 -11.69 -6.89
N ILE A 288 10.15 -12.68 -6.46
CA ILE A 288 9.66 -12.75 -5.08
C ILE A 288 10.84 -12.90 -4.10
N ALA A 289 11.79 -13.80 -4.42
CA ALA A 289 12.98 -14.01 -3.59
C ALA A 289 13.89 -12.77 -3.53
N MET A 290 14.03 -12.02 -4.62
CA MET A 290 14.85 -10.79 -4.66
C MET A 290 14.17 -9.57 -4.01
N GLY A 291 12.90 -9.70 -3.62
CA GLY A 291 12.16 -8.69 -2.87
C GLY A 291 11.57 -7.58 -3.74
N VAL A 292 10.61 -6.85 -3.15
CA VAL A 292 9.77 -5.86 -3.84
C VAL A 292 10.59 -4.75 -4.49
N VAL A 293 11.72 -4.35 -3.89
CA VAL A 293 12.56 -3.27 -4.42
C VAL A 293 13.26 -3.68 -5.71
N ALA A 294 13.83 -4.90 -5.76
CA ALA A 294 14.46 -5.41 -6.97
C ALA A 294 13.43 -5.68 -8.07
N HIS A 295 12.27 -6.23 -7.70
CA HIS A 295 11.16 -6.45 -8.62
C HIS A 295 10.68 -5.14 -9.23
N LEU A 296 10.37 -4.13 -8.42
CA LEU A 296 9.92 -2.82 -8.92
C LEU A 296 11.00 -2.13 -9.76
N ALA A 297 12.27 -2.23 -9.38
CA ALA A 297 13.38 -1.68 -10.16
C ALA A 297 13.44 -2.30 -11.56
N LEU A 298 13.38 -3.63 -11.67
CA LEU A 298 13.36 -4.32 -12.95
C LEU A 298 12.10 -3.96 -13.76
N ARG A 299 10.93 -3.92 -13.12
CA ARG A 299 9.66 -3.56 -13.76
C ARG A 299 9.70 -2.15 -14.37
N VAL A 300 10.22 -1.17 -13.63
CA VAL A 300 10.38 0.21 -14.13
C VAL A 300 11.25 0.23 -15.38
N THR A 301 12.36 -0.51 -15.37
CA THR A 301 13.26 -0.64 -16.54
C THR A 301 12.57 -1.31 -17.73
N LEU A 302 11.87 -2.44 -17.50
CA LEU A 302 11.15 -3.18 -18.54
C LEU A 302 10.07 -2.31 -19.19
N LYS A 303 9.26 -1.63 -18.36
CA LYS A 303 8.21 -0.71 -18.82
C LYS A 303 8.79 0.47 -19.62
N ALA A 304 9.95 0.98 -19.22
CA ALA A 304 10.61 2.06 -19.94
C ALA A 304 11.07 1.62 -21.34
N GLY A 305 11.67 0.44 -21.43
CA GLY A 305 12.30 -0.04 -22.66
C GLY A 305 13.59 0.71 -23.02
N LEU A 306 14.41 0.08 -23.89
CA LEU A 306 15.75 0.56 -24.21
C LEU A 306 15.78 1.98 -24.81
N ALA A 307 14.86 2.31 -25.71
CA ALA A 307 14.81 3.62 -26.37
C ALA A 307 14.64 4.78 -25.37
N ASN A 308 13.74 4.63 -24.39
CA ASN A 308 13.53 5.65 -23.37
C ASN A 308 14.69 5.71 -22.37
N ILE A 309 15.36 4.58 -22.11
CA ILE A 309 16.59 4.53 -21.30
C ILE A 309 17.71 5.32 -21.98
N GLN A 310 17.94 5.08 -23.26
CA GLN A 310 18.95 5.79 -24.05
C GLN A 310 18.62 7.28 -24.17
N GLU A 311 17.35 7.63 -24.36
CA GLU A 311 16.91 9.02 -24.39
C GLU A 311 17.15 9.71 -23.03
N ALA A 312 16.75 9.08 -21.92
CA ALA A 312 16.93 9.64 -20.58
C ALA A 312 18.41 9.82 -20.19
N ARG A 313 19.33 9.02 -20.77
CA ARG A 313 20.78 9.16 -20.62
C ARG A 313 21.37 10.39 -21.32
N ARG A 314 20.70 10.94 -22.34
CA ARG A 314 21.20 12.13 -23.06
C ARG A 314 21.25 13.35 -22.13
N PRO A 315 22.23 14.26 -22.28
CA PRO A 315 22.30 15.49 -21.49
C PRO A 315 21.02 16.33 -21.60
N ILE A 316 20.63 16.98 -20.50
CA ILE A 316 19.45 17.86 -20.47
C ILE A 316 19.81 19.20 -21.15
N GLU A 317 19.22 19.49 -22.31
CA GLU A 317 19.07 20.88 -22.75
C GLU A 317 18.01 21.53 -21.86
N GLN A 318 18.38 22.56 -21.09
CA GLN A 318 17.63 23.16 -19.97
C GLN A 318 16.20 23.68 -20.26
N LYS A 319 15.61 23.45 -21.44
CA LYS A 319 14.38 24.13 -21.88
C LYS A 319 13.06 23.34 -21.77
N ASN A 320 13.04 22.02 -21.55
CA ASN A 320 11.78 21.24 -21.72
C ASN A 320 11.52 20.19 -20.62
N LEU A 321 11.66 20.53 -19.33
CA LEU A 321 11.03 19.72 -18.28
C LEU A 321 9.57 20.16 -18.16
N ASN A 322 8.69 19.58 -18.98
CA ASN A 322 7.25 19.71 -18.75
C ASN A 322 6.86 18.74 -17.63
N PRO A 323 6.49 19.21 -16.42
CA PRO A 323 6.10 18.33 -15.31
C PRO A 323 4.83 17.52 -15.59
N ASN A 324 4.10 17.84 -16.67
CA ASN A 324 2.87 17.15 -17.06
C ASN A 324 3.07 16.05 -18.13
N SER A 325 4.31 15.75 -18.56
CA SER A 325 4.54 14.55 -19.37
C SER A 325 4.91 13.37 -18.46
N ASP A 326 4.17 12.27 -18.57
CA ASP A 326 4.42 10.96 -17.93
C ASP A 326 5.69 10.30 -18.50
N SER A 327 6.78 11.07 -18.56
CA SER A 327 8.02 10.69 -19.20
C SER A 327 8.88 9.94 -18.20
N TYR A 328 9.32 8.74 -18.60
CA TYR A 328 10.32 7.95 -17.88
C TYR A 328 11.56 8.75 -17.44
N ARG A 329 11.91 9.81 -18.20
CA ARG A 329 13.00 10.73 -17.89
C ARG A 329 12.89 11.36 -16.49
N SER A 330 11.68 11.69 -16.04
CA SER A 330 11.44 12.23 -14.71
C SER A 330 11.85 11.24 -13.61
N VAL A 331 11.48 9.96 -13.78
CA VAL A 331 11.85 8.83 -12.91
C VAL A 331 13.36 8.59 -12.96
N PHE A 332 13.95 8.57 -14.16
CA PHE A 332 15.38 8.32 -14.35
C PHE A 332 16.27 9.32 -13.62
N HIS A 333 15.84 10.57 -13.48
CA HIS A 333 16.58 11.64 -12.78
C HIS A 333 16.16 11.82 -11.30
N LEU A 334 15.41 10.90 -10.70
CA LEU A 334 15.24 10.87 -9.24
C LEU A 334 16.57 10.60 -8.53
N LEU A 335 16.70 11.10 -7.30
CA LEU A 335 17.96 11.01 -6.54
C LEU A 335 18.22 9.56 -6.10
N HIS A 336 19.44 9.06 -6.31
CA HIS A 336 19.85 7.69 -5.93
C HIS A 336 20.90 7.63 -4.82
N HIS A 337 21.52 8.75 -4.46
CA HIS A 337 22.52 8.86 -3.38
C HIS A 337 23.67 7.83 -3.43
N ILE A 338 24.16 7.47 -4.63
CA ILE A 338 25.19 6.41 -4.77
C ILE A 338 26.44 6.68 -3.94
N THR A 339 26.84 7.94 -3.81
CA THR A 339 28.02 8.38 -3.05
C THR A 339 27.86 8.21 -1.54
N GLN A 340 26.64 8.08 -1.04
CA GLN A 340 26.35 7.91 0.39
C GLN A 340 26.08 6.44 0.76
N HIS A 341 25.91 5.55 -0.23
CA HIS A 341 25.72 4.12 0.03
C HIS A 341 27.03 3.44 0.41
N SER A 342 26.98 2.58 1.42
CA SER A 342 28.11 1.72 1.77
C SER A 342 28.51 0.82 0.59
N ALA A 343 29.80 0.50 0.47
CA ALA A 343 30.29 -0.36 -0.60
C ALA A 343 29.60 -1.74 -0.58
N ALA A 344 29.36 -2.31 0.61
CA ALA A 344 28.65 -3.57 0.76
C ALA A 344 27.21 -3.50 0.21
N LEU A 345 26.49 -2.39 0.46
CA LEU A 345 25.14 -2.21 -0.07
C LEU A 345 25.15 -2.03 -1.60
N ARG A 346 26.07 -1.22 -2.13
CA ARG A 346 26.25 -1.06 -3.59
C ARG A 346 26.51 -2.42 -4.24
N PHE A 347 27.36 -3.24 -3.62
CA PHE A 347 27.68 -4.58 -4.09
C PHE A 347 26.46 -5.51 -4.06
N LEU A 348 25.70 -5.53 -2.97
CA LEU A 348 24.47 -6.30 -2.85
C LEU A 348 23.46 -5.96 -3.96
N CYS A 349 23.18 -4.68 -4.16
CA CYS A 349 22.26 -4.23 -5.20
C CYS A 349 22.77 -4.60 -6.60
N ALA A 350 24.06 -4.37 -6.87
CA ALA A 350 24.64 -4.61 -8.19
C ALA A 350 24.66 -6.11 -8.55
N VAL A 351 25.06 -6.99 -7.64
CA VAL A 351 25.05 -8.45 -7.85
C VAL A 351 23.61 -8.96 -8.02
N THR A 352 22.67 -8.46 -7.21
CA THR A 352 21.25 -8.84 -7.31
C THR A 352 20.69 -8.54 -8.70
N ILE A 353 20.88 -7.31 -9.21
CA ILE A 353 20.39 -6.92 -10.54
C ILE A 353 21.16 -7.66 -11.64
N ALA A 354 22.47 -7.84 -11.51
CA ALA A 354 23.26 -8.59 -12.49
C ALA A 354 22.79 -10.04 -12.64
N THR A 355 22.46 -10.72 -11.54
CA THR A 355 21.90 -12.08 -11.56
C THR A 355 20.54 -12.11 -12.25
N LEU A 356 19.64 -11.17 -11.93
CA LEU A 356 18.33 -11.06 -12.60
C LEU A 356 18.48 -10.78 -14.11
N CYS A 357 19.39 -9.90 -14.51
CA CYS A 357 19.68 -9.63 -15.92
C CYS A 357 20.18 -10.87 -16.67
N ARG A 358 21.05 -11.68 -16.05
CA ARG A 358 21.51 -12.94 -16.64
C ARG A 358 20.39 -13.96 -16.79
N LYS A 359 19.55 -14.13 -15.76
CA LYS A 359 18.36 -14.99 -15.83
C LYS A 359 17.41 -14.56 -16.95
N LEU A 360 17.18 -13.24 -17.08
CA LEU A 360 16.37 -12.69 -18.16
C LEU A 360 16.93 -13.03 -19.55
N SER A 361 18.26 -12.94 -19.72
CA SER A 361 18.92 -13.28 -20.99
C SER A 361 18.89 -14.77 -21.35
N GLN A 362 18.73 -15.67 -20.37
CA GLN A 362 18.66 -17.11 -20.58
C GLN A 362 17.24 -17.63 -20.83
N GLY A 363 16.22 -16.96 -20.27
CA GLY A 363 14.85 -17.48 -20.20
C GLY A 363 13.85 -16.95 -21.22
N VAL A 364 14.10 -15.80 -21.86
CA VAL A 364 13.12 -15.13 -22.75
C VAL A 364 13.79 -14.40 -23.91
N SER A 365 13.21 -14.48 -25.11
CA SER A 365 13.55 -13.55 -26.19
C SER A 365 13.11 -12.13 -25.83
N LEU A 366 14.08 -11.23 -25.69
CA LEU A 366 13.87 -9.81 -25.44
C LEU A 366 12.93 -9.20 -26.53
N PRO A 367 12.19 -8.10 -26.26
CA PRO A 367 11.24 -7.54 -27.23
C PRO A 367 11.87 -7.23 -28.59
N GLU A 368 11.07 -7.07 -29.63
CA GLU A 368 11.54 -6.71 -30.97
C GLU A 368 12.25 -5.35 -31.03
N SER A 369 11.85 -4.42 -30.16
CA SER A 369 12.56 -3.15 -29.90
C SER A 369 13.91 -3.33 -29.20
N TRP A 370 14.21 -4.55 -28.74
CA TRP A 370 15.46 -5.03 -28.15
C TRP A 370 16.06 -6.16 -29.00
N ARG A 371 15.57 -6.38 -30.25
CA ARG A 371 16.22 -7.35 -31.16
C ARG A 371 17.60 -6.80 -31.50
N ILE A 372 18.57 -7.47 -30.92
CA ILE A 372 19.97 -7.45 -31.34
C ILE A 372 19.98 -7.72 -32.85
N ARG A 373 20.47 -6.74 -33.61
CA ARG A 373 20.72 -6.92 -35.04
C ARG A 373 21.91 -7.88 -35.13
N GLU A 374 21.64 -9.19 -35.20
CA GLU A 374 22.66 -10.18 -35.51
C GLU A 374 23.28 -9.79 -36.85
N LEU A 375 24.45 -9.15 -36.81
CA LEU A 375 25.27 -9.00 -38.00
C LEU A 375 25.91 -10.35 -38.26
N SER A 376 25.55 -10.91 -39.41
CA SER A 376 26.20 -12.02 -40.07
C SER A 376 27.71 -12.02 -39.84
N SER A 377 28.18 -13.15 -39.33
CA SER A 377 29.56 -13.65 -39.37
C SER A 377 30.51 -12.87 -40.29
N SER A 378 31.36 -12.05 -39.69
CA SER A 378 32.71 -11.81 -40.19
C SER A 378 33.66 -11.84 -39.01
N GLU A 379 34.63 -12.74 -39.11
CA GLU A 379 35.63 -13.04 -38.11
C GLU A 379 36.52 -11.83 -37.79
N GLU A 380 37.12 -11.89 -36.60
CA GLU A 380 38.15 -10.99 -36.03
C GLU A 380 37.68 -9.87 -35.09
N GLY A 381 37.63 -10.22 -33.79
CA GLY A 381 38.07 -9.35 -32.70
C GLY A 381 37.06 -8.35 -32.11
N GLY A 382 36.48 -8.68 -30.95
CA GLY A 382 35.86 -7.67 -30.08
C GLY A 382 34.61 -8.17 -29.35
N ALA A 383 34.58 -7.98 -28.03
CA ALA A 383 33.47 -8.35 -27.15
C ALA A 383 32.22 -7.48 -27.35
N GLU A 384 31.49 -7.63 -28.46
CA GLU A 384 30.36 -6.75 -28.81
C GLU A 384 28.95 -7.35 -28.60
N GLY A 385 28.82 -8.60 -28.13
CA GLY A 385 27.53 -9.20 -27.76
C GLY A 385 26.95 -8.71 -26.41
N ASN A 386 27.72 -7.96 -25.62
CA ASN A 386 27.37 -7.53 -24.25
C ASN A 386 26.84 -6.08 -24.17
N SER A 387 26.75 -5.35 -25.28
CA SER A 387 26.62 -3.89 -25.29
C SER A 387 25.27 -3.36 -24.77
N GLU A 388 24.19 -4.14 -24.83
CA GLU A 388 22.84 -3.65 -24.46
C GLU A 388 22.39 -4.13 -23.06
N LEU A 389 22.86 -5.30 -22.60
CA LEU A 389 22.50 -5.84 -21.28
C LEU A 389 22.98 -4.95 -20.14
N TRP A 390 24.14 -4.30 -20.31
CA TRP A 390 24.65 -3.38 -19.30
C TRP A 390 23.88 -2.07 -19.22
N GLU A 391 23.28 -1.58 -20.33
CA GLU A 391 22.45 -0.36 -20.30
C GLU A 391 21.16 -0.59 -19.53
N VAL A 392 20.49 -1.72 -19.80
CA VAL A 392 19.26 -2.13 -19.10
C VAL A 392 19.58 -2.44 -17.63
N GLY A 393 20.63 -3.22 -17.37
CA GLY A 393 21.01 -3.60 -16.02
C GLY A 393 21.49 -2.44 -15.15
N SER A 394 22.24 -1.49 -15.72
CA SER A 394 22.60 -0.25 -15.01
C SER A 394 21.40 0.65 -14.74
N ALA A 395 20.41 0.72 -15.65
CA ALA A 395 19.15 1.41 -15.39
C ALA A 395 18.35 0.73 -14.26
N ALA A 396 18.27 -0.61 -14.25
CA ALA A 396 17.65 -1.35 -13.16
C ALA A 396 18.40 -1.14 -11.82
N LEU A 397 19.74 -1.12 -11.82
CA LEU A 397 20.53 -0.80 -10.63
C LEU A 397 20.26 0.63 -10.15
N ARG A 398 20.20 1.60 -11.08
CA ARG A 398 19.81 2.98 -10.77
C ARG A 398 18.47 3.01 -10.04
N HIS A 399 17.44 2.36 -10.59
CA HIS A 399 16.12 2.34 -9.97
C HIS A 399 16.12 1.64 -8.61
N MET A 400 16.86 0.54 -8.44
CA MET A 400 16.98 -0.13 -7.14
C MET A 400 17.54 0.81 -6.06
N LEU A 401 18.54 1.64 -6.41
CA LEU A 401 19.11 2.64 -5.51
C LEU A 401 18.16 3.84 -5.29
N GLN A 402 17.45 4.29 -6.34
CA GLN A 402 16.46 5.37 -6.24
C GLN A 402 15.28 4.99 -5.34
N LEU A 403 14.78 3.76 -5.46
CA LEU A 403 13.61 3.30 -4.70
C LEU A 403 13.84 3.36 -3.19
N ARG A 404 15.09 3.31 -2.71
CA ARG A 404 15.40 3.52 -1.28
C ARG A 404 14.97 4.89 -0.75
N CYS A 405 14.96 5.90 -1.62
CA CYS A 405 14.71 7.30 -1.25
C CYS A 405 13.43 7.87 -1.88
N ASN A 406 12.87 7.23 -2.91
CA ASN A 406 11.76 7.78 -3.70
C ASN A 406 10.54 6.84 -3.77
N ALA A 407 10.64 5.61 -3.29
CA ALA A 407 9.50 4.69 -3.30
C ALA A 407 8.50 5.06 -2.20
N GLN A 408 7.22 4.89 -2.51
CA GLN A 408 6.12 5.09 -1.59
C GLN A 408 5.39 3.78 -1.32
N ALA A 409 5.08 3.53 -0.06
CA ALA A 409 4.20 2.43 0.33
C ALA A 409 2.75 2.87 0.13
N ILE A 410 2.07 2.26 -0.84
CA ILE A 410 0.63 2.45 -1.05
C ILE A 410 -0.08 1.74 0.10
N THR A 411 -0.84 2.51 0.87
CA THR A 411 -1.68 1.97 1.94
C THR A 411 -3.14 1.90 1.52
N SER A 412 -3.84 0.89 2.01
CA SER A 412 -5.28 0.74 1.88
C SER A 412 -5.89 0.39 3.24
N LEU A 413 -7.14 0.77 3.44
CA LEU A 413 -7.91 0.39 4.62
C LEU A 413 -8.60 -0.94 4.35
N LEU A 414 -8.24 -1.94 5.15
CA LEU A 414 -8.92 -3.23 5.19
C LEU A 414 -9.99 -3.24 6.25
N ASP A 415 -11.20 -3.61 5.86
CA ASP A 415 -12.21 -4.01 6.83
C ASP A 415 -11.82 -5.36 7.44
N THR A 416 -11.73 -5.36 8.77
CA THR A 416 -11.40 -6.48 9.67
C THR A 416 -12.61 -6.88 10.50
N GLY A 417 -13.75 -6.20 10.34
CA GLY A 417 -15.02 -6.55 10.97
C GLY A 417 -15.62 -7.83 10.38
N ALA A 418 -16.48 -8.50 11.15
CA ALA A 418 -17.37 -9.50 10.58
C ALA A 418 -18.32 -8.82 9.57
N GLU A 419 -18.75 -9.52 8.52
CA GLU A 419 -19.67 -8.97 7.50
C GLU A 419 -21.01 -8.48 8.10
N THR A 420 -21.34 -8.92 9.31
CA THR A 420 -22.54 -8.54 10.08
C THR A 420 -22.28 -7.42 11.11
N SER A 421 -21.05 -6.90 11.21
CA SER A 421 -20.69 -5.85 12.16
C SER A 421 -21.33 -4.52 11.79
N LEU A 422 -22.08 -3.93 12.72
CA LEU A 422 -22.71 -2.61 12.56
C LEU A 422 -21.74 -1.44 12.82
N VAL A 423 -20.49 -1.74 13.16
CA VAL A 423 -19.42 -0.77 13.40
C VAL A 423 -18.22 -1.21 12.59
N GLN A 424 -17.67 -0.27 11.81
CA GLN A 424 -16.56 -0.57 10.92
C GLN A 424 -15.27 -0.76 11.72
N SER A 425 -14.54 -1.84 11.44
CA SER A 425 -13.23 -2.10 12.03
C SER A 425 -12.21 -2.08 10.90
N THR A 426 -11.53 -0.96 10.69
CA THR A 426 -10.52 -0.85 9.62
C THR A 426 -9.10 -0.95 10.14
N GLN A 427 -8.26 -1.69 9.44
CA GLN A 427 -6.80 -1.69 9.63
C GLN A 427 -6.12 -1.11 8.38
N GLU A 428 -5.17 -0.21 8.58
CA GLU A 428 -4.34 0.27 7.48
C GLU A 428 -3.24 -0.75 7.18
N VAL A 429 -3.20 -1.21 5.92
CA VAL A 429 -2.20 -2.16 5.46
C VAL A 429 -1.43 -1.61 4.26
N ARG A 430 -0.14 -1.94 4.20
CA ARG A 430 0.68 -1.66 3.02
C ARG A 430 0.35 -2.69 1.95
N VAL A 431 -0.16 -2.22 0.82
CA VAL A 431 -0.62 -3.06 -0.29
C VAL A 431 0.47 -3.24 -1.33
N ALA A 432 1.17 -2.17 -1.66
CA ALA A 432 2.14 -2.15 -2.74
C ALA A 432 3.25 -1.14 -2.45
N THR A 433 4.38 -1.29 -3.14
CA THR A 433 5.40 -0.25 -3.26
C THR A 433 5.32 0.33 -4.67
N ALA A 434 5.44 1.65 -4.79
CA ALA A 434 5.33 2.34 -6.07
C ALA A 434 6.28 3.53 -6.16
N ILE A 435 6.56 3.96 -7.40
CA ILE A 435 7.37 5.14 -7.68
C ILE A 435 6.51 6.20 -8.36
N PHE A 436 6.43 7.37 -7.73
CA PHE A 436 5.59 8.49 -8.14
C PHE A 436 6.50 9.65 -8.56
N PRO A 437 6.56 9.99 -9.86
CA PRO A 437 7.53 10.97 -10.34
C PRO A 437 7.35 12.36 -9.72
N THR A 438 6.10 12.82 -9.61
CA THR A 438 5.76 14.17 -9.14
C THR A 438 5.78 14.23 -7.62
N LEU A 439 5.22 13.22 -6.96
CA LEU A 439 5.20 13.14 -5.50
C LEU A 439 6.62 13.10 -4.91
N SER A 440 7.57 12.49 -5.61
CA SER A 440 8.99 12.44 -5.19
C SER A 440 9.69 13.81 -5.20
N LEU A 441 9.04 14.87 -5.70
CA LEU A 441 9.55 16.24 -5.64
C LEU A 441 9.23 16.96 -4.32
N LEU A 442 8.32 16.42 -3.50
CA LEU A 442 7.98 17.02 -2.21
C LEU A 442 9.06 16.74 -1.18
N ASN A 443 9.66 17.79 -0.65
CA ASN A 443 10.66 17.67 0.41
C ASN A 443 10.05 17.34 1.78
N HIS A 444 10.93 16.91 2.69
CA HIS A 444 10.55 16.47 4.01
C HIS A 444 10.33 17.61 5.02
N SER A 445 9.28 17.48 5.84
CA SER A 445 9.16 18.11 7.16
C SER A 445 8.57 17.11 8.16
N CYS A 446 9.09 17.11 9.39
CA CYS A 446 8.54 16.27 10.46
C CYS A 446 7.13 16.73 10.91
N ASN A 447 6.72 17.95 10.53
CA ASN A 447 5.37 18.49 10.71
C ASN A 447 4.93 19.11 9.37
N PRO A 448 4.48 18.31 8.40
CA PRO A 448 4.21 18.75 7.03
C PRO A 448 3.00 19.70 6.98
N ASN A 449 2.91 20.47 5.89
CA ASN A 449 1.71 21.26 5.56
C ASN A 449 0.79 20.53 4.57
N THR A 450 1.09 19.27 4.26
CA THR A 450 0.31 18.42 3.36
C THR A 450 -0.17 17.13 4.04
N SER A 451 -1.19 16.52 3.45
CA SER A 451 -1.67 15.18 3.75
C SER A 451 -1.82 14.38 2.46
N LEU A 452 -1.51 13.09 2.51
CA LEU A 452 -1.63 12.16 1.40
C LEU A 452 -2.75 11.16 1.62
N VAL A 453 -3.50 10.87 0.56
CA VAL A 453 -4.45 9.76 0.51
C VAL A 453 -4.24 8.98 -0.79
N PHE A 454 -4.12 7.66 -0.66
CA PHE A 454 -4.13 6.75 -1.79
C PHE A 454 -5.56 6.30 -2.08
N SER A 455 -5.90 6.23 -3.36
CA SER A 455 -7.14 5.62 -3.82
C SER A 455 -6.80 4.47 -4.74
N THR A 456 -7.09 3.25 -4.29
CA THR A 456 -7.12 2.05 -5.15
C THR A 456 -8.51 1.99 -5.78
N GLY A 457 -8.60 1.70 -7.08
CA GLY A 457 -9.86 1.79 -7.84
C GLY A 457 -10.91 0.73 -7.49
N THR A 458 -11.38 0.66 -6.25
CA THR A 458 -12.48 -0.21 -5.81
C THR A 458 -13.82 0.30 -6.32
N THR A 459 -14.42 -0.50 -7.19
CA THR A 459 -15.86 -0.66 -7.51
C THR A 459 -16.84 0.31 -6.85
N ALA A 460 -17.14 1.42 -7.52
CA ALA A 460 -18.46 2.08 -7.50
C ALA A 460 -18.62 3.09 -8.65
N ASP A 461 -17.54 3.72 -9.15
CA ASP A 461 -17.70 4.93 -9.99
C ASP A 461 -17.54 4.78 -11.51
N LEU A 462 -17.33 3.58 -12.08
CA LEU A 462 -17.19 3.43 -13.54
C LEU A 462 -17.73 2.12 -14.12
N CYS A 463 -18.92 1.70 -13.68
CA CYS A 463 -19.72 0.70 -14.41
C CYS A 463 -20.84 1.41 -15.18
N GLY A 464 -20.51 1.96 -16.35
CA GLY A 464 -21.45 1.97 -17.47
C GLY A 464 -21.37 0.62 -18.18
N PRO A 465 -22.46 0.11 -18.77
CA PRO A 465 -22.42 -1.14 -19.52
C PRO A 465 -21.41 -1.05 -20.66
N ASP A 466 -20.60 -2.10 -20.78
CA ASP A 466 -19.73 -2.37 -21.92
C ASP A 466 -20.65 -2.75 -23.09
N GLU A 467 -21.20 -1.75 -23.77
CA GLU A 467 -21.93 -1.96 -25.02
C GLU A 467 -20.93 -2.09 -26.18
N SER A 468 -21.03 -3.25 -26.83
CA SER A 468 -20.61 -3.58 -28.19
C SER A 468 -19.11 -3.81 -28.44
N ALA A 469 -18.81 -5.08 -28.67
CA ALA A 469 -17.88 -5.49 -29.71
C ALA A 469 -18.25 -4.82 -31.05
N ASP A 470 -17.22 -4.42 -31.79
CA ASP A 470 -17.19 -3.93 -33.17
C ASP A 470 -17.90 -2.58 -33.48
N ILE A 471 -17.09 -1.56 -33.77
CA ILE A 471 -16.99 -0.83 -35.06
C ILE A 471 -16.04 0.38 -34.90
N GLY A 472 -15.06 0.48 -35.79
CA GLY A 472 -14.63 1.77 -36.38
C GLY A 472 -13.53 2.58 -35.69
N GLU A 473 -12.50 2.89 -36.48
CA GLU A 473 -11.35 3.74 -36.16
C GLU A 473 -11.70 5.14 -35.63
N GLY A 474 -10.84 5.62 -34.72
CA GLY A 474 -10.50 7.04 -34.59
C GLY A 474 -11.41 7.93 -33.73
N LEU A 475 -11.23 7.93 -32.39
CA LEU A 475 -11.57 9.03 -31.46
C LEU A 475 -10.66 8.96 -30.21
N PRO A 476 -10.33 10.08 -29.55
CA PRO A 476 -9.06 10.30 -28.83
C PRO A 476 -8.94 9.58 -27.48
N GLU A 477 -7.70 9.22 -27.14
CA GLU A 477 -7.20 8.39 -26.03
C GLU A 477 -7.61 8.80 -24.59
N VAL A 478 -8.30 9.91 -24.38
CA VAL A 478 -8.39 10.59 -23.06
C VAL A 478 -9.44 10.00 -22.10
N LYS A 479 -10.27 9.02 -22.50
CA LYS A 479 -11.33 8.47 -21.62
C LYS A 479 -11.09 7.06 -21.06
N ARG A 480 -10.00 6.38 -21.43
CA ARG A 480 -9.70 5.01 -20.94
C ARG A 480 -8.90 4.98 -19.63
N GLU A 481 -8.43 6.12 -19.14
CA GLU A 481 -7.41 6.18 -18.10
C GLU A 481 -7.89 6.11 -16.65
N ALA A 482 -9.19 6.08 -16.36
CA ALA A 482 -9.69 6.29 -14.99
C ALA A 482 -9.60 5.07 -14.04
N ARG A 483 -8.88 3.99 -14.41
CA ARG A 483 -8.68 2.81 -13.54
C ARG A 483 -7.22 2.67 -13.12
N GLY A 484 -6.94 2.88 -11.83
CA GLY A 484 -5.59 2.69 -11.26
C GLY A 484 -5.40 3.42 -9.94
N VAL A 485 -4.27 3.14 -9.28
CA VAL A 485 -3.93 3.87 -8.06
C VAL A 485 -3.62 5.32 -8.38
N THR A 486 -4.19 6.20 -7.57
CA THR A 486 -3.84 7.60 -7.54
C THR A 486 -3.43 7.99 -6.13
N VAL A 487 -2.55 8.97 -6.03
CA VAL A 487 -2.26 9.66 -4.78
C VAL A 487 -2.74 11.09 -4.89
N THR A 488 -3.53 11.52 -3.92
CA THR A 488 -4.01 12.90 -3.81
C THR A 488 -3.28 13.57 -2.65
N VAL A 489 -2.64 14.70 -2.92
CA VAL A 489 -2.02 15.54 -1.89
C VAL A 489 -2.91 16.73 -1.63
N ARG A 490 -3.30 16.93 -0.37
CA ARG A 490 -4.09 18.06 0.08
C ARG A 490 -3.32 18.93 1.04
N ALA A 491 -3.66 20.21 1.11
CA ALA A 491 -3.16 21.10 2.15
C ALA A 491 -3.74 20.69 3.51
N ALA A 492 -2.90 20.29 4.46
CA ALA A 492 -3.32 19.98 5.84
C ALA A 492 -3.59 21.25 6.67
N ARG A 493 -3.10 22.41 6.20
CA ARG A 493 -3.30 23.74 6.78
C ARG A 493 -3.13 24.79 5.69
N PRO A 494 -3.56 26.04 5.88
CA PRO A 494 -3.36 27.09 4.89
C PRO A 494 -1.88 27.26 4.49
N ILE A 495 -1.62 27.35 3.19
CA ILE A 495 -0.27 27.56 2.62
C ILE A 495 -0.26 28.91 1.92
N LYS A 496 0.67 29.79 2.30
CA LYS A 496 0.83 31.12 1.70
C LYS A 496 1.62 31.03 0.39
N PRO A 497 1.46 32.00 -0.53
CA PRO A 497 2.33 32.10 -1.69
C PRO A 497 3.81 32.06 -1.28
N GLN A 498 4.64 31.42 -2.12
CA GLN A 498 6.08 31.21 -1.94
C GLN A 498 6.47 30.29 -0.77
N GLN A 499 5.51 29.71 -0.05
CA GLN A 499 5.82 28.67 0.92
C GLN A 499 6.07 27.33 0.24
N GLU A 500 7.04 26.60 0.76
CA GLU A 500 7.36 25.25 0.29
C GLU A 500 6.27 24.26 0.66
N ILE A 501 5.97 23.36 -0.27
CA ILE A 501 5.02 22.28 -0.11
C ILE A 501 5.80 21.07 0.40
N LEU A 502 5.50 20.69 1.64
CA LEU A 502 6.31 19.74 2.41
C LEU A 502 5.49 18.51 2.77
N HIS A 503 6.10 17.34 2.62
CA HIS A 503 5.56 16.04 2.98
C HIS A 503 6.34 15.42 4.16
N CYS A 504 5.81 14.37 4.80
CA CYS A 504 6.53 13.63 5.83
C CYS A 504 6.90 12.24 5.30
N TYR A 505 8.19 11.89 5.34
CA TYR A 505 8.73 10.65 4.79
C TYR A 505 8.56 9.43 5.72
N GLY A 506 7.71 9.58 6.75
CA GLY A 506 7.53 8.61 7.83
C GLY A 506 7.83 9.21 9.20
N PRO A 507 9.04 9.72 9.47
CA PRO A 507 9.41 10.26 10.78
C PRO A 507 8.66 11.55 11.16
N HIS A 508 7.51 11.40 11.83
CA HIS A 508 6.62 12.50 12.20
C HIS A 508 6.87 12.98 13.63
N SER A 509 6.82 14.30 13.86
CA SER A 509 7.14 14.91 15.16
C SER A 509 6.14 14.58 16.28
N SER A 510 4.95 14.12 15.91
CA SER A 510 3.94 13.69 16.88
C SER A 510 4.19 12.26 17.40
N ARG A 511 4.91 11.42 16.65
CA ARG A 511 5.09 9.98 16.94
C ARG A 511 6.50 9.63 17.43
N MET A 512 7.48 10.47 17.10
CA MET A 512 8.90 10.15 17.26
C MET A 512 9.64 11.37 17.79
N VAL A 513 10.71 11.16 18.57
CA VAL A 513 11.56 12.26 19.07
C VAL A 513 12.59 12.72 18.04
N THR A 514 13.07 13.96 18.18
CA THR A 514 13.98 14.59 17.19
C THR A 514 15.18 13.72 16.84
N GLN A 515 15.88 13.17 17.83
CA GLN A 515 17.06 12.35 17.60
C GLN A 515 16.75 11.10 16.77
N GLU A 516 15.64 10.41 17.09
CA GLU A 516 15.22 9.21 16.36
C GLU A 516 14.78 9.57 14.92
N ARG A 517 14.03 10.67 14.75
CA ARG A 517 13.62 11.15 13.43
C ARG A 517 14.83 11.48 12.56
N GLN A 518 15.76 12.27 13.09
CA GLN A 518 16.99 12.65 12.40
C GLN A 518 17.85 11.42 12.05
N SER A 519 17.97 10.45 12.97
CA SER A 519 18.69 9.20 12.71
C SER A 519 18.10 8.42 11.54
N LEU A 520 16.78 8.21 11.52
CA LEU A 520 16.12 7.48 10.43
C LEU A 520 16.18 8.23 9.09
N LEU A 521 16.02 9.55 9.12
CA LEU A 521 16.14 10.38 7.92
C LEU A 521 17.58 10.36 7.37
N GLN A 522 18.58 10.41 8.25
CA GLN A 522 19.98 10.33 7.86
C GLN A 522 20.34 8.94 7.30
N GLU A 523 19.82 7.86 7.89
CA GLU A 523 20.10 6.48 7.47
C GLU A 523 19.50 6.17 6.08
N GLN A 524 18.27 6.63 5.83
CA GLN A 524 17.56 6.28 4.60
C GLN A 524 17.69 7.34 3.49
N TYR A 525 17.67 8.62 3.85
CA TYR A 525 17.59 9.75 2.91
C TYR A 525 18.84 10.66 2.95
N TYR A 526 19.83 10.35 3.80
CA TYR A 526 21.15 11.00 3.83
C TYR A 526 21.14 12.51 4.10
N PHE A 527 20.16 13.01 4.85
CA PHE A 527 20.12 14.40 5.28
C PHE A 527 19.68 14.54 6.74
N LEU A 528 20.11 15.64 7.36
CA LEU A 528 19.70 16.04 8.70
C LEU A 528 18.52 17.03 8.62
N CYS A 529 17.38 16.67 9.18
CA CYS A 529 16.20 17.54 9.15
C CYS A 529 16.32 18.72 10.14
N GLN A 530 16.16 19.93 9.60
CA GLN A 530 16.18 21.20 10.31
C GLN A 530 14.81 21.91 10.30
N CYS A 531 13.71 21.16 10.16
CA CYS A 531 12.38 21.76 10.18
C CYS A 531 12.06 22.38 11.56
N GLU A 532 11.07 23.28 11.59
CA GLU A 532 10.63 23.97 12.81
C GLU A 532 10.36 22.99 13.98
N ALA A 533 9.77 21.83 13.71
CA ALA A 533 9.50 20.82 14.73
C ALA A 533 10.77 20.19 15.33
N CYS A 534 11.86 20.08 14.56
CA CYS A 534 13.15 19.65 15.08
C CYS A 534 13.80 20.76 15.92
N SER A 535 13.82 21.99 15.41
CA SER A 535 14.44 23.15 16.09
C SER A 535 13.76 23.49 17.43
N LEU A 536 12.43 23.48 17.48
CA LEU A 536 11.69 23.80 18.71
C LEU A 536 11.86 22.74 19.80
N GLN A 537 11.92 21.46 19.42
CA GLN A 537 12.10 20.35 20.37
C GLN A 537 13.53 20.30 20.93
N GLU A 538 14.54 20.68 20.14
CA GLU A 538 15.92 20.85 20.63
C GLU A 538 16.02 21.95 21.69
N GLY A 539 15.33 23.09 21.51
CA GLY A 539 15.28 24.18 22.50
C GLY A 539 14.58 23.80 23.81
N GLN A 540 13.53 22.97 23.77
CA GLN A 540 12.85 22.46 24.97
C GLN A 540 13.69 21.44 25.76
N GLN A 541 14.57 20.69 25.08
CA GLN A 541 15.53 19.77 25.72
C GLN A 541 16.71 20.49 26.38
N GLN A 542 17.01 21.74 25.98
CA GLN A 542 18.03 22.56 26.65
C GLN A 542 17.52 23.27 27.91
N TRP A 543 16.23 23.64 27.97
CA TRP A 543 15.64 24.29 29.16
C TRP A 543 15.13 23.29 30.21
N SER A 544 14.74 22.08 29.78
CA SER A 544 14.43 20.97 30.68
C SER A 544 15.39 19.83 30.36
N GLY A 545 16.31 19.51 31.28
CA GLY A 545 17.29 18.42 31.13
C GLY A 545 16.65 17.02 31.11
N THR A 546 15.69 16.78 30.23
CA THR A 546 14.86 15.58 30.13
C THR A 546 14.96 15.03 28.71
N ARG A 547 15.87 14.07 28.49
CA ARG A 547 16.03 13.31 27.24
C ARG A 547 15.07 12.10 27.19
N GLY A 548 13.76 12.34 27.32
CA GLY A 548 12.74 11.27 27.25
C GLY A 548 12.08 11.18 25.88
N GLY A 549 11.95 9.96 25.34
CA GLY A 549 11.16 9.64 24.15
C GLY A 549 9.68 10.02 24.31
N ARG A 550 8.96 10.47 23.27
CA ARG A 550 7.49 10.61 23.34
C ARG A 550 6.75 9.26 23.30
N ASN A 551 7.37 8.19 22.78
CA ASN A 551 6.90 6.82 23.04
C ASN A 551 7.01 6.41 24.52
N GLU A 552 7.63 7.24 25.35
CA GLU A 552 7.78 7.06 26.80
C GLU A 552 6.92 8.08 27.56
N SER A 553 6.22 8.96 26.83
CA SER A 553 5.22 9.86 27.42
C SER A 553 3.98 9.04 27.78
N GLY A 554 3.66 9.04 29.08
CA GLY A 554 2.56 8.23 29.63
C GLY A 554 2.99 6.95 30.34
N LEU A 555 4.29 6.65 30.52
CA LEU A 555 4.69 5.57 31.43
C LEU A 555 4.64 6.06 32.89
N LEU A 556 4.04 5.23 33.75
CA LEU A 556 3.76 5.50 35.16
C LEU A 556 4.58 4.59 36.08
N CYS A 557 5.04 5.19 37.17
CA CYS A 557 5.73 4.48 38.24
C CYS A 557 4.78 3.51 38.97
N TYR A 558 5.19 2.26 39.13
CA TYR A 558 4.39 1.25 39.86
C TYR A 558 4.01 1.66 41.27
N LYS A 559 4.89 2.39 41.97
CA LYS A 559 4.69 2.78 43.37
C LYS A 559 3.81 4.00 43.55
N CYS A 560 4.07 5.08 42.82
CA CYS A 560 3.44 6.38 43.08
C CYS A 560 2.58 6.91 41.93
N LYS A 561 2.50 6.17 40.80
CA LYS A 561 1.86 6.62 39.55
C LYS A 561 2.42 7.92 38.96
N GLY A 562 3.54 8.41 39.47
CA GLY A 562 4.26 9.53 38.85
C GLY A 562 4.92 9.13 37.54
N ALA A 563 5.10 10.10 36.63
CA ALA A 563 5.71 9.86 35.32
C ALA A 563 7.14 9.29 35.43
N LEU A 564 7.50 8.39 34.52
CA LEU A 564 8.84 7.84 34.42
C LEU A 564 9.72 8.65 33.46
N LYS A 565 11.02 8.73 33.76
CA LYS A 565 12.07 9.31 32.92
C LYS A 565 13.10 8.24 32.61
N LYS A 566 13.52 8.14 31.36
CA LYS A 566 14.57 7.22 30.94
C LYS A 566 15.95 7.80 31.22
N ASN A 567 16.85 7.00 31.79
CA ASN A 567 18.23 7.37 32.02
C ASN A 567 19.08 7.01 30.80
N CYS A 568 19.91 7.95 30.33
CA CYS A 568 20.81 7.75 29.19
C CYS A 568 22.08 6.97 29.53
N ASP A 569 22.49 6.92 30.80
CA ASP A 569 23.83 6.42 31.18
C ASP A 569 23.80 4.98 31.73
N ASN A 570 22.64 4.46 32.16
CA ASN A 570 22.47 3.14 32.78
C ASN A 570 21.53 2.25 31.96
N ARG A 571 22.03 1.64 30.87
CA ARG A 571 21.31 0.63 30.04
C ARG A 571 19.90 1.02 29.55
N GLY A 572 19.50 2.30 29.66
CA GLY A 572 18.16 2.78 29.32
C GLY A 572 17.09 2.55 30.39
N ASP A 573 17.45 2.32 31.66
CA ASP A 573 16.50 2.11 32.76
C ASP A 573 15.68 3.37 33.09
N PHE A 574 14.49 3.18 33.67
CA PHE A 574 13.54 4.24 33.97
C PHE A 574 13.61 4.63 35.45
N THR A 575 13.56 5.93 35.74
CA THR A 575 13.49 6.49 37.09
C THR A 575 12.21 7.31 37.26
N CYS A 576 11.60 7.22 38.43
CA CYS A 576 10.44 8.05 38.73
C CYS A 576 10.83 9.53 38.75
N SER A 577 10.07 10.36 38.04
CA SER A 577 10.27 11.80 37.99
C SER A 577 10.07 12.49 39.34
N LEU A 578 9.37 11.83 40.27
CA LEU A 578 9.10 12.37 41.59
C LEU A 578 10.32 12.12 42.50
N PRO A 579 11.04 13.17 42.94
CA PRO A 579 12.29 13.01 43.70
C PRO A 579 12.10 12.23 45.01
N THR A 580 10.91 12.32 45.61
CA THR A 580 10.55 11.63 46.85
C THR A 580 10.29 10.14 46.68
N CYS A 581 10.06 9.66 45.44
CA CYS A 581 9.79 8.25 45.18
C CYS A 581 11.08 7.44 44.96
N GLY A 582 12.01 7.98 44.17
CA GLY A 582 13.29 7.32 43.86
C GLY A 582 13.19 5.94 43.22
N HIS A 583 12.00 5.51 42.77
CA HIS A 583 11.80 4.17 42.22
C HIS A 583 12.39 4.07 40.81
N CYS A 584 13.18 3.02 40.60
CA CYS A 584 13.75 2.68 39.30
C CYS A 584 13.11 1.40 38.76
N MET A 585 12.88 1.35 37.45
CA MET A 585 12.32 0.21 36.72
C MET A 585 13.27 -0.17 35.59
N ARG A 586 13.50 -1.46 35.40
CA ARG A 586 14.46 -1.90 34.37
C ARG A 586 13.85 -1.78 32.98
N SER A 587 14.64 -1.36 32.01
CA SER A 587 14.20 -1.20 30.61
C SER A 587 13.62 -2.51 30.04
N ALA A 588 14.25 -3.64 30.37
CA ALA A 588 13.80 -4.96 29.94
C ALA A 588 12.44 -5.36 30.55
N GLU A 589 12.17 -5.00 31.80
CA GLU A 589 10.87 -5.26 32.45
C GLU A 589 9.77 -4.48 31.75
N VAL A 590 9.99 -3.16 31.56
CA VAL A 590 9.03 -2.30 30.85
C VAL A 590 8.79 -2.82 29.42
N SER A 591 9.84 -3.23 28.72
CA SER A 591 9.73 -3.76 27.37
C SER A 591 8.92 -5.06 27.31
N ASN A 592 9.13 -5.97 28.27
CA ASN A 592 8.38 -7.22 28.38
C ASN A 592 6.90 -6.98 28.69
N ASP A 593 6.59 -6.10 29.63
CA ASP A 593 5.22 -5.76 30.00
C ASP A 593 4.47 -5.10 28.82
N LEU A 594 5.13 -4.19 28.09
CA LEU A 594 4.58 -3.60 26.86
C LEU A 594 4.36 -4.65 25.76
N GLN A 595 5.23 -5.67 25.68
CA GLN A 595 5.07 -6.77 24.73
C GLN A 595 3.90 -7.67 25.12
N GLU A 596 3.73 -7.99 26.39
CA GLU A 596 2.57 -8.77 26.88
C GLU A 596 1.24 -8.09 26.52
N VAL A 597 1.17 -6.76 26.62
CA VAL A 597 -0.02 -6.00 26.18
C VAL A 597 -0.28 -6.16 24.68
N ARG A 598 0.76 -6.11 23.84
CA ARG A 598 0.64 -6.31 22.39
C ARG A 598 0.19 -7.74 22.04
N ASP A 599 0.77 -8.74 22.69
CA ASP A 599 0.41 -10.15 22.46
C ASP A 599 -1.06 -10.42 22.86
N VAL A 600 -1.53 -9.77 23.94
CA VAL A 600 -2.93 -9.82 24.34
C VAL A 600 -3.85 -9.16 23.31
N LEU A 601 -3.48 -7.98 22.78
CA LEU A 601 -4.26 -7.30 21.74
C LEU A 601 -4.43 -8.19 20.51
N GLU A 602 -3.35 -8.80 20.03
CA GLU A 602 -3.37 -9.73 18.90
C GLU A 602 -4.31 -10.90 19.18
N LYS A 603 -4.16 -11.55 20.33
CA LYS A 603 -5.04 -12.67 20.73
C LYS A 603 -6.51 -12.26 20.90
N ALA A 604 -6.78 -11.05 21.39
CA ALA A 604 -8.15 -10.56 21.53
C ALA A 604 -8.81 -10.34 20.16
N VAL A 605 -8.06 -9.82 19.18
CA VAL A 605 -8.52 -9.68 17.78
C VAL A 605 -8.86 -11.05 17.19
N GLU A 606 -7.99 -12.05 17.35
CA GLU A 606 -8.27 -13.42 16.89
C GLU A 606 -9.56 -14.01 17.48
N LEU A 607 -9.80 -13.76 18.78
CA LEU A 607 -11.01 -14.24 19.46
C LEU A 607 -12.26 -13.57 18.91
N MET A 608 -12.21 -12.28 18.58
CA MET A 608 -13.33 -11.55 17.97
C MET A 608 -13.61 -12.04 16.54
N GLU A 609 -12.58 -12.33 15.75
CA GLU A 609 -12.71 -12.89 14.39
C GLU A 609 -13.31 -14.31 14.39
N ARG A 610 -13.08 -15.08 15.46
CA ARG A 610 -13.70 -16.40 15.67
C ARG A 610 -15.07 -16.32 16.33
N GLU A 611 -15.72 -15.15 16.30
CA GLU A 611 -17.04 -14.90 16.88
C GLU A 611 -17.13 -15.25 18.39
N MET A 612 -16.04 -15.04 19.14
CA MET A 612 -16.01 -15.21 20.60
C MET A 612 -15.67 -13.90 21.34
N PRO A 613 -16.48 -12.84 21.20
CA PRO A 613 -16.21 -11.53 21.78
C PRO A 613 -16.21 -11.52 23.32
N GLU A 614 -16.91 -12.43 23.99
CA GLU A 614 -16.95 -12.52 25.45
C GLU A 614 -15.60 -12.91 26.03
N LYS A 615 -14.91 -13.88 25.39
CA LYS A 615 -13.58 -14.32 25.81
C LYS A 615 -12.54 -13.24 25.52
N ALA A 616 -12.67 -12.54 24.39
CA ALA A 616 -11.83 -11.39 24.07
C ALA A 616 -11.98 -10.29 25.13
N LEU A 617 -13.23 -9.95 25.49
CA LEU A 617 -13.52 -8.94 26.49
C LEU A 617 -12.96 -9.30 27.87
N GLN A 618 -13.06 -10.57 28.29
CA GLN A 618 -12.51 -11.03 29.56
C GLN A 618 -10.98 -10.85 29.60
N LEU A 619 -10.30 -11.19 28.50
CA LEU A 619 -8.85 -11.00 28.36
C LEU A 619 -8.47 -9.52 28.41
N LEU A 620 -9.16 -8.68 27.61
CA LEU A 620 -8.92 -7.24 27.52
C LEU A 620 -9.13 -6.53 28.85
N LYS A 621 -10.20 -6.86 29.60
CA LYS A 621 -10.47 -6.27 30.93
C LYS A 621 -9.37 -6.57 31.94
N ARG A 622 -8.90 -7.83 31.96
CA ARG A 622 -7.79 -8.24 32.84
C ARG A 622 -6.52 -7.46 32.53
N THR A 623 -6.17 -7.37 31.25
CA THR A 623 -4.97 -6.65 30.81
C THR A 623 -5.09 -5.14 31.00
N LYS A 624 -6.26 -4.54 30.78
CA LYS A 624 -6.49 -3.10 31.05
C LYS A 624 -6.27 -2.76 32.53
N SER A 625 -6.70 -3.63 33.43
CA SER A 625 -6.55 -3.43 34.87
C SER A 625 -5.08 -3.52 35.31
N ALA A 626 -4.32 -4.44 34.73
CA ALA A 626 -2.89 -4.59 34.97
C ALA A 626 -2.07 -3.46 34.33
N SER A 627 -2.31 -3.19 33.05
CA SER A 627 -1.59 -2.19 32.26
C SER A 627 -1.87 -0.76 32.71
N GLY A 628 -3.07 -0.43 33.22
CA GLY A 628 -3.36 0.89 33.79
C GLY A 628 -2.51 1.26 35.01
N LEU A 629 -1.76 0.30 35.58
CA LEU A 629 -0.76 0.58 36.61
C LEU A 629 0.54 1.15 36.04
N MET A 630 0.84 0.87 34.77
CA MET A 630 2.02 1.29 34.02
C MET A 630 1.70 2.39 32.99
N LEU A 631 0.53 2.33 32.35
CA LEU A 631 0.18 3.15 31.21
C LEU A 631 -0.78 4.24 31.66
N GLY A 632 -0.40 5.48 31.40
CA GLY A 632 -1.24 6.65 31.54
C GLY A 632 -2.38 6.62 30.53
N GLU A 633 -3.43 7.39 30.80
CA GLU A 633 -4.67 7.38 30.02
C GLU A 633 -4.46 7.73 28.55
N THR A 634 -3.47 8.58 28.25
CA THR A 634 -3.14 9.02 26.89
C THR A 634 -2.08 8.16 26.20
N HIS A 635 -1.64 7.05 26.81
CA HIS A 635 -0.63 6.18 26.22
C HIS A 635 -1.20 5.43 25.00
N PRO A 636 -0.45 5.27 23.89
CA PRO A 636 -0.97 4.64 22.66
C PRO A 636 -1.55 3.24 22.86
N LEU A 637 -0.82 2.35 23.55
CA LEU A 637 -1.33 1.00 23.87
C LEU A 637 -2.59 1.02 24.74
N GLN A 638 -2.79 2.05 25.57
CA GLN A 638 -4.01 2.19 26.34
C GLN A 638 -5.19 2.55 25.43
N GLY A 639 -4.95 3.41 24.43
CA GLY A 639 -5.90 3.74 23.38
C GLY A 639 -6.26 2.53 22.50
N GLU A 640 -5.28 1.69 22.14
CA GLU A 640 -5.50 0.44 21.40
C GLU A 640 -6.30 -0.59 22.21
N LEU A 641 -5.97 -0.79 23.50
CA LEU A 641 -6.77 -1.62 24.41
C LEU A 641 -8.20 -1.11 24.52
N ALA A 642 -8.39 0.21 24.55
CA ALA A 642 -9.72 0.82 24.60
C ALA A 642 -10.50 0.60 23.29
N ASP A 643 -9.89 0.75 22.12
CA ASP A 643 -10.49 0.47 20.80
C ASP A 643 -10.88 -1.01 20.67
N ALA A 644 -9.99 -1.94 21.01
CA ALA A 644 -10.27 -3.38 20.99
C ALA A 644 -11.40 -3.76 21.98
N THR A 645 -11.42 -3.12 23.16
CA THR A 645 -12.51 -3.33 24.14
C THR A 645 -13.84 -2.81 23.61
N ALA A 646 -13.84 -1.63 22.98
CA ALA A 646 -15.03 -1.07 22.34
C ALA A 646 -15.56 -1.98 21.23
N ARG A 647 -14.68 -2.55 20.41
CA ARG A 647 -15.02 -3.53 19.38
C ARG A 647 -15.70 -4.78 19.98
N ALA A 648 -15.14 -5.35 21.05
CA ALA A 648 -15.73 -6.51 21.71
C ALA A 648 -17.15 -6.22 22.26
N TYR A 649 -17.35 -5.04 22.87
CA TYR A 649 -18.68 -4.60 23.31
C TYR A 649 -19.67 -4.40 22.14
N ALA A 650 -19.21 -3.77 21.06
CA ALA A 650 -20.01 -3.56 19.85
C ALA A 650 -20.45 -4.89 19.21
N SER A 651 -19.57 -5.89 19.15
CA SER A 651 -19.90 -7.24 18.66
C SER A 651 -21.00 -7.94 19.47
N MET A 652 -21.16 -7.60 20.76
CA MET A 652 -22.23 -8.11 21.62
C MET A 652 -23.49 -7.21 21.62
N GLY A 653 -23.50 -6.13 20.84
CA GLY A 653 -24.60 -5.15 20.80
C GLY A 653 -24.66 -4.18 21.98
N ASP A 654 -23.63 -4.12 22.82
CA ASP A 654 -23.55 -3.20 23.96
C ASP A 654 -22.93 -1.87 23.54
N TRP A 655 -23.72 -1.08 22.81
CA TRP A 655 -23.27 0.17 22.20
C TRP A 655 -22.82 1.24 23.21
N LYS A 656 -23.45 1.26 24.40
CA LYS A 656 -23.15 2.28 25.42
C LYS A 656 -21.78 2.07 26.03
N ASN A 657 -21.46 0.84 26.43
CA ASN A 657 -20.13 0.52 26.94
C ASN A 657 -19.08 0.63 25.82
N ALA A 658 -19.42 0.22 24.60
CA ALA A 658 -18.53 0.41 23.45
C ALA A 658 -18.15 1.88 23.27
N ALA A 659 -19.13 2.80 23.28
CA ALA A 659 -18.88 4.23 23.11
C ALA A 659 -17.99 4.80 24.23
N ALA A 660 -18.25 4.46 25.49
CA ALA A 660 -17.46 4.94 26.63
C ALA A 660 -15.99 4.49 26.57
N HIS A 661 -15.74 3.27 26.07
CA HIS A 661 -14.37 2.80 25.83
C HIS A 661 -13.73 3.51 24.63
N LEU A 662 -14.49 3.75 23.56
CA LEU A 662 -13.96 4.41 22.38
C LEU A 662 -13.64 5.90 22.64
N GLU A 663 -14.36 6.58 23.52
CA GLU A 663 -14.02 7.93 23.98
C GLU A 663 -12.61 8.01 24.60
N GLN A 664 -12.18 6.96 25.31
CA GLN A 664 -10.81 6.87 25.85
C GLN A 664 -9.78 6.70 24.72
N SER A 665 -10.12 5.91 23.70
CA SER A 665 -9.28 5.77 22.51
C SER A 665 -9.16 7.08 21.73
N VAL A 666 -10.27 7.83 21.59
CA VAL A 666 -10.30 9.18 20.99
C VAL A 666 -9.38 10.14 21.74
N ALA A 667 -9.41 10.15 23.07
CA ALA A 667 -8.54 11.00 23.87
C ALA A 667 -7.04 10.66 23.71
N ALA A 668 -6.69 9.37 23.73
CA ALA A 668 -5.32 8.93 23.49
C ALA A 668 -4.85 9.28 22.06
N THR A 669 -5.70 9.05 21.05
CA THR A 669 -5.42 9.34 19.64
C THR A 669 -5.25 10.84 19.41
N GLY A 670 -6.13 11.69 19.96
CA GLY A 670 -6.02 13.14 19.85
C GLY A 670 -4.74 13.68 20.49
N SER A 671 -4.36 13.15 21.66
CA SER A 671 -3.09 13.50 22.31
C SER A 671 -1.86 13.07 21.50
N GLN A 672 -1.94 11.96 20.75
CA GLN A 672 -0.81 11.40 20.02
C GLN A 672 -0.65 12.00 18.62
N PHE A 673 -1.74 12.18 17.88
CA PHE A 673 -1.71 12.58 16.47
C PHE A 673 -2.16 14.03 16.24
N GLY A 674 -2.85 14.63 17.23
CA GLY A 674 -3.41 15.98 17.15
C GLY A 674 -4.87 16.01 16.69
N GLU A 675 -5.52 17.14 16.94
CA GLU A 675 -6.98 17.34 16.75
C GLU A 675 -7.43 17.38 15.27
N ASP A 676 -6.49 17.60 14.35
CA ASP A 676 -6.76 17.65 12.91
C ASP A 676 -6.16 16.44 12.17
N SER A 677 -5.90 15.32 12.87
CA SER A 677 -5.31 14.12 12.28
C SER A 677 -6.35 13.18 11.68
N ILE A 678 -6.00 12.49 10.59
CA ILE A 678 -6.88 11.48 9.97
C ILE A 678 -7.14 10.30 10.92
N GLU A 679 -6.17 9.96 11.78
CA GLU A 679 -6.34 8.94 12.81
C GLU A 679 -7.46 9.29 13.79
N LEU A 680 -7.51 10.54 14.26
CA LEU A 680 -8.60 11.02 15.10
C LEU A 680 -9.94 11.04 14.35
N GLY A 681 -9.93 11.45 13.08
CA GLY A 681 -11.13 11.42 12.22
C GLY A 681 -11.76 10.02 12.15
N ARG A 682 -10.93 8.98 11.96
CA ARG A 682 -11.37 7.58 11.94
C ARG A 682 -11.93 7.13 13.29
N GLN A 683 -11.32 7.54 14.41
CA GLN A 683 -11.84 7.21 15.75
C GLN A 683 -13.18 7.91 16.05
N LEU A 684 -13.31 9.18 15.67
CA LEU A 684 -14.56 9.93 15.79
C LEU A 684 -15.66 9.35 14.89
N PHE A 685 -15.31 8.82 13.72
CA PHE A 685 -16.25 8.13 12.84
C PHE A 685 -16.85 6.89 13.49
N LYS A 686 -16.00 6.00 14.03
CA LYS A 686 -16.46 4.83 14.81
C LYS A 686 -17.33 5.26 16.00
N LEU A 687 -16.97 6.35 16.68
CA LEU A 687 -17.74 6.86 17.82
C LEU A 687 -19.11 7.40 17.39
N ALA A 688 -19.20 8.06 16.25
CA ALA A 688 -20.47 8.47 15.67
C ALA A 688 -21.36 7.26 15.37
N GLN A 689 -20.81 6.19 14.77
CA GLN A 689 -21.54 4.94 14.51
C GLN A 689 -22.08 4.31 15.79
N LEU A 690 -21.25 4.23 16.85
CA LEU A 690 -21.67 3.71 18.15
C LEU A 690 -22.79 4.54 18.79
N HIS A 691 -22.67 5.87 18.78
CA HIS A 691 -23.71 6.74 19.31
C HIS A 691 -25.01 6.66 18.53
N PHE A 692 -24.93 6.55 17.19
CA PHE A 692 -26.09 6.34 16.32
C PHE A 692 -26.78 5.01 16.61
N ASN A 693 -26.03 3.90 16.65
CA ASN A 693 -26.56 2.56 16.91
C ASN A 693 -27.14 2.41 18.33
N SER A 694 -26.59 3.13 19.32
CA SER A 694 -27.14 3.17 20.69
C SER A 694 -28.43 4.00 20.83
N GLY A 695 -28.84 4.73 19.80
CA GLY A 695 -29.94 5.69 19.85
C GLY A 695 -29.63 6.98 20.63
N THR A 696 -28.37 7.21 21.03
CA THR A 696 -27.97 8.44 21.76
C THR A 696 -27.79 9.61 20.80
N ARG A 697 -28.90 10.24 20.42
CA ARG A 697 -28.96 11.33 19.44
C ARG A 697 -28.03 12.51 19.75
N GLY A 698 -28.05 13.03 20.98
CA GLY A 698 -27.25 14.20 21.38
C GLY A 698 -25.74 14.00 21.16
N PRO A 699 -25.15 12.95 21.76
CA PRO A 699 -23.76 12.59 21.51
C PRO A 699 -23.42 12.38 20.03
N ALA A 700 -24.26 11.67 19.27
CA ALA A 700 -24.03 11.47 17.83
C ALA A 700 -23.94 12.80 17.06
N LEU A 701 -24.89 13.72 17.27
CA LEU A 701 -24.91 15.04 16.62
C LEU A 701 -23.77 15.97 17.07
N SER A 702 -23.14 15.69 18.21
CA SER A 702 -21.93 16.40 18.68
C SER A 702 -20.65 15.88 18.01
N VAL A 703 -20.56 14.58 17.74
CA VAL A 703 -19.37 13.94 17.18
C VAL A 703 -19.31 14.04 15.65
N ILE A 704 -20.45 13.89 14.96
CA ILE A 704 -20.53 13.92 13.48
C ILE A 704 -19.83 15.15 12.87
N PRO A 705 -20.07 16.40 13.31
CA PRO A 705 -19.42 17.57 12.73
C PRO A 705 -17.89 17.57 12.89
N LYS A 706 -17.38 17.00 13.98
CA LYS A 706 -15.94 16.90 14.25
C LYS A 706 -15.27 15.93 13.27
N ALA A 707 -15.84 14.73 13.12
CA ALA A 707 -15.35 13.74 12.15
C ALA A 707 -15.40 14.30 10.71
N ARG A 708 -16.52 14.94 10.34
CA ARG A 708 -16.71 15.55 9.02
C ARG A 708 -15.66 16.60 8.68
N ARG A 709 -15.31 17.48 9.63
CA ARG A 709 -14.26 18.50 9.43
C ARG A 709 -12.92 17.86 9.05
N ILE A 710 -12.55 16.77 9.72
CA ILE A 710 -11.30 16.06 9.48
C ILE A 710 -11.32 15.33 8.12
N PHE A 711 -12.42 14.67 7.76
CA PHE A 711 -12.49 14.00 6.45
C PHE A 711 -12.51 14.99 5.27
N TYR A 712 -13.09 16.18 5.42
CA TYR A 712 -12.95 17.24 4.40
C TYR A 712 -11.50 17.71 4.24
N LEU A 713 -10.72 17.71 5.32
CA LEU A 713 -9.32 18.07 5.29
C LEU A 713 -8.47 17.05 4.53
N HIS A 714 -8.77 15.76 4.67
CA HIS A 714 -7.90 14.67 4.19
C HIS A 714 -8.44 13.88 2.99
N CYS A 715 -9.72 13.54 2.95
CA CYS A 715 -10.28 12.57 2.00
C CYS A 715 -11.10 13.24 0.87
N GLY A 716 -11.58 14.48 1.09
CA GLY A 716 -12.40 15.21 0.12
C GLY A 716 -13.88 14.77 0.12
N PRO A 717 -14.76 15.48 -0.60
CA PRO A 717 -16.22 15.42 -0.41
C PRO A 717 -16.87 14.10 -0.83
N GLN A 718 -16.22 13.28 -1.64
CA GLN A 718 -16.78 12.05 -2.20
C GLN A 718 -16.45 10.82 -1.35
N CYS A 719 -15.67 10.93 -0.28
CA CYS A 719 -15.27 9.76 0.49
C CYS A 719 -16.48 9.08 1.17
N PRO A 720 -16.52 7.73 1.24
CA PRO A 720 -17.66 6.99 1.78
C PRO A 720 -18.03 7.40 3.20
N GLU A 721 -17.05 7.69 4.05
CA GLU A 721 -17.26 8.08 5.45
C GLU A 721 -18.05 9.40 5.55
N LEU A 722 -17.82 10.35 4.64
CA LEU A 722 -18.59 11.59 4.60
C LEU A 722 -20.03 11.36 4.14
N GLN A 723 -20.24 10.45 3.18
CA GLN A 723 -21.59 10.10 2.73
C GLN A 723 -22.39 9.43 3.85
N GLU A 724 -21.75 8.51 4.59
CA GLU A 724 -22.37 7.83 5.74
C GLU A 724 -22.67 8.80 6.88
N LEU A 725 -21.72 9.66 7.27
CA LEU A 725 -21.95 10.69 8.29
C LEU A 725 -23.13 11.62 7.93
N LYS A 726 -23.25 11.97 6.65
CA LYS A 726 -24.37 12.79 6.15
C LYS A 726 -25.70 12.04 6.27
N ALA A 727 -25.76 10.77 5.84
CA ALA A 727 -26.96 9.96 5.95
C ALA A 727 -27.39 9.74 7.42
N MET A 728 -26.43 9.52 8.32
CA MET A 728 -26.68 9.41 9.77
C MET A 728 -27.26 10.72 10.34
N GLU A 729 -26.69 11.86 9.97
CA GLU A 729 -27.15 13.18 10.43
C GLU A 729 -28.57 13.47 9.95
N GLU A 730 -28.86 13.24 8.66
CA GLU A 730 -30.20 13.40 8.07
C GLU A 730 -31.23 12.51 8.77
N CYS A 731 -30.88 11.25 9.04
CA CYS A 731 -31.74 10.33 9.79
C CYS A 731 -32.04 10.87 11.21
N LEU A 732 -31.01 11.29 11.95
CA LEU A 732 -31.19 11.83 13.31
C LEU A 732 -31.98 13.14 13.34
N GLN A 733 -31.90 13.97 12.29
CA GLN A 733 -32.64 15.23 12.17
C GLN A 733 -34.09 15.05 11.69
N ALA A 734 -34.40 14.01 10.91
CA ALA A 734 -35.77 13.73 10.48
C ALA A 734 -36.73 13.46 11.67
N TYR A 735 -36.21 12.94 12.78
CA TYR A 735 -36.95 12.71 14.03
C TYR A 735 -37.25 13.98 14.85
N THR A 736 -36.88 15.18 14.39
CA THR A 736 -37.25 16.46 15.04
C THR A 736 -38.56 17.07 14.54
N CYS A 737 -39.08 16.60 13.40
CA CYS A 737 -40.27 17.18 12.75
C CYS A 737 -41.55 16.35 12.93
N ARG A 738 -41.63 15.48 13.95
CA ARG A 738 -42.85 14.75 14.31
C ARG A 738 -43.26 15.01 15.75
#